data_AF-A0A5C1I3N0-F1
#
_entry.id   AF-A0A5C1I3N0-F1
#
_cell.length_a   1.000
_cell.length_b   1.000
_cell.length_c   1.000
_cell.angle_alpha   90.00
_cell.angle_beta   90.00
_cell.angle_gamma   90.00
#
_symmetry.space_group_name_H-M   'P 1'
#
loop_
_entity.id
_entity.type
_entity.pdbx_description
1 polymer ?
#
loop_
_entity_poly.entity_id
_entity_poly.type
_entity_poly.pdbx_seq_one_letter_code
_entity_poly.pdbx_strand_id
1 'polypeptide(L)'
;MIKLYTIISFCFLLSFAAAGVMAQQPLISEKNRVQLNDISKQALTDYQVSYNKAVSLAATHGWTLSRRTKNGNLLTLQGVNKLGFPIYIITHNNTTAAATTGTNTLQPGGSLGLNLSGSSDFLSNKLAIWDGGAVYKAHQEFAGKTITLKTTASVNDHSSHVAGTMIAKGVYAPAKGMSFGATTLLSYDFNNDEATMSAAAANLLLSNHSYGVVAGWDYNDSAARWEWNGLPGDTVDYNFGFYDAKTANWDKIAYNAPYYLIVESAGNERSSNGPAVGETYYGYKSKTDQTFVSKGARPAGISNNDGYDIISTSGNAKNILTVGAVYPLPYGPKVRENVVIAPFSSWGPTDDGRIKPDIVGDGVNVLSVGVDNTTSYLTLSGTSMAAPNVTGSLYLLQEYYAKQNGGAFMRSATLKGLVCHTAFDAGNVGPDYIYGWGLLNMPEAAQAITDNGGKSIVSEKTLSQGQTQTYNVIASGSRLLAATIAWTDLQGTATTEGVINSRTPKLVNDLDIRVSDGTTTFTPWVLDPEKPGFAATHGDNIRDNIEQVYIPNSVPGRAYTITVSHKGTLSSGSQAYSLIVTGVGGTAYCASAPLSSTDSRVDNFKLANIDNSPAAGCTSYSDYTSLTAQLEQAKTYPLSITLGTCGNNFNKAAKVFIDWNANGVFEDNELVATTGVINGTDTYNTNITVPGTVVAGAYSLMRVVLTETGDASTIKACGTYAKGETQDYRVQFLQTSIDAGVISIVSPGSSGSCSASTPVTVRIKNFGNAAINNIPITVTITDANNLTTAYNETYKSSLPALAEDNFTFSQEFNAVAGASYTITATSKLTGDPVSSNNSVTANVVINSPATIGDLSAYYCATTKQYELFGTGDGTVLWYQNANDVLPIAAGSEALTSQAPVNNTYYAGINDFSGTVGPATKGAFTAGGYNQFTPYITVNTKVPVLIKSARLYIGNSGKITFNVANANGQIVSSTSIDAVATRTTPLAGAQPDDPNDQGQVYDLNLSLPAAGDYQISVDFADQATIYRSNGGVTGYPFKIGDIFSINGNSATATNGDTTAYKGYYYYFYDMKVQSLGCASAARKAVTLSKPVITQANNTLTSNFNDGNQWLLDGNVISGATAVTYNPTQSGKYQVQVTLANGCVAQSDNYFYAREGVAGNKSEIGLSAFPVPVSTNLNVVFSAREAATMKLSLINAAGEAVYQSAQQSIDQGPYSTTLNVSRQTPGVYVLKVLLGQKVYSQKVIITR
;
A
#
# COMPACT_ATOMS: atom_id res chain seq x y z
N MET A 1 3.14 1.65 -50.52
CA MET A 1 1.87 1.59 -51.29
C MET A 1 1.28 0.21 -51.08
N ILE A 2 0.28 0.08 -50.21
CA ILE A 2 -1.15 0.23 -50.54
C ILE A 2 -1.66 -1.00 -51.31
N LYS A 3 -2.34 -1.83 -50.51
CA LYS A 3 -3.67 -2.45 -50.73
C LYS A 3 -3.76 -3.82 -51.40
N LEU A 4 -4.80 -4.64 -51.13
CA LEU A 4 -5.85 -4.77 -50.08
C LEU A 4 -6.87 -5.80 -50.63
N TYR A 5 -7.69 -6.33 -49.72
CA TYR A 5 -9.00 -6.96 -49.93
C TYR A 5 -9.02 -8.43 -50.38
N THR A 6 -9.29 -9.35 -49.43
CA THR A 6 -10.62 -9.97 -49.26
C THR A 6 -10.68 -10.61 -47.85
N ILE A 7 -11.88 -10.78 -47.28
CA ILE A 7 -12.25 -11.44 -46.00
C ILE A 7 -12.57 -10.46 -44.85
N ILE A 8 -13.75 -9.85 -44.96
CA ILE A 8 -14.60 -9.42 -43.85
C ILE A 8 -16.00 -9.94 -44.19
N SER A 9 -16.56 -10.87 -43.39
CA SER A 9 -18.02 -11.09 -43.17
C SER A 9 -18.36 -12.43 -42.49
N PHE A 10 -17.69 -12.84 -41.40
CA PHE A 10 -18.14 -14.06 -40.69
C PHE A 10 -17.88 -14.11 -39.17
N CYS A 11 -17.97 -12.98 -38.45
CA CYS A 11 -17.77 -12.98 -36.99
C CYS A 11 -18.77 -12.12 -36.20
N PHE A 12 -20.00 -11.91 -36.70
CA PHE A 12 -21.03 -11.27 -35.89
C PHE A 12 -22.32 -12.09 -35.93
N LEU A 13 -22.87 -12.35 -34.74
CA LEU A 13 -24.12 -13.07 -34.41
C LEU A 13 -24.00 -14.59 -34.20
N LEU A 14 -23.70 -14.98 -32.96
CA LEU A 14 -24.53 -15.92 -32.19
C LEU A 14 -24.10 -15.89 -30.71
N SER A 15 -24.63 -14.90 -29.99
CA SER A 15 -24.74 -14.86 -28.54
C SER A 15 -26.24 -14.82 -28.20
N PHE A 16 -26.71 -15.67 -27.27
CA PHE A 16 -27.74 -15.43 -26.24
C PHE A 16 -28.46 -16.72 -25.79
N ALA A 17 -28.25 -17.11 -24.53
CA ALA A 17 -29.15 -17.74 -23.54
C ALA A 17 -28.30 -18.57 -22.55
N ALA A 18 -28.38 -18.45 -21.22
CA ALA A 18 -29.40 -17.88 -20.35
C ALA A 18 -28.78 -17.32 -19.06
N ALA A 19 -29.31 -16.18 -18.61
CA ALA A 19 -29.17 -15.68 -17.25
C ALA A 19 -30.46 -16.01 -16.47
N GLY A 20 -30.32 -16.49 -15.23
CA GLY A 20 -31.41 -16.60 -14.26
C GLY A 20 -30.99 -15.90 -12.98
N VAL A 21 -31.61 -14.76 -12.70
CA VAL A 21 -31.56 -14.06 -11.41
C VAL A 21 -32.74 -14.55 -10.58
N MET A 22 -32.51 -15.00 -9.35
CA MET A 22 -33.57 -15.15 -8.33
C MET A 22 -33.06 -14.51 -7.04
N ALA A 23 -33.74 -13.43 -6.66
CA ALA A 23 -33.48 -12.68 -5.46
C ALA A 23 -33.74 -13.51 -4.20
N GLN A 24 -33.07 -13.04 -3.16
CA GLN A 24 -32.96 -13.57 -1.80
C GLN A 24 -34.32 -13.65 -1.09
N GLN A 25 -34.55 -14.77 -0.39
CA GLN A 25 -35.42 -14.80 0.79
C GLN A 25 -34.59 -15.04 2.05
N PRO A 26 -35.01 -14.49 3.20
CA PRO A 26 -34.10 -14.10 4.27
C PRO A 26 -33.62 -15.28 5.09
N LEU A 27 -32.39 -15.13 5.59
CA LEU A 27 -31.59 -16.21 6.16
C LEU A 27 -31.98 -16.61 7.59
N ILE A 28 -32.81 -15.84 8.28
CA ILE A 28 -33.21 -16.17 9.65
C ILE A 28 -34.68 -15.84 9.88
N SER A 29 -35.36 -16.67 10.67
CA SER A 29 -36.70 -16.32 11.18
C SER A 29 -36.60 -15.08 12.07
N GLU A 30 -37.65 -14.28 12.10
CA GLU A 30 -37.77 -13.11 12.96
C GLU A 30 -37.48 -13.43 14.45
N LYS A 31 -37.81 -14.66 14.88
CA LYS A 31 -37.51 -15.17 16.22
C LYS A 31 -36.01 -15.36 16.47
N ASN A 32 -35.27 -15.86 15.48
CA ASN A 32 -33.81 -16.03 15.56
C ASN A 32 -33.09 -14.68 15.41
N ARG A 33 -33.69 -13.73 14.68
CA ARG A 33 -33.22 -12.33 14.62
C ARG A 33 -33.34 -11.64 15.97
N VAL A 34 -34.44 -11.86 16.69
CA VAL A 34 -34.63 -11.35 18.06
C VAL A 34 -33.69 -12.04 19.05
N GLN A 35 -33.46 -13.35 18.93
CA GLN A 35 -32.48 -14.08 19.77
C GLN A 35 -31.02 -13.64 19.52
N LEU A 36 -30.64 -13.40 18.27
CA LEU A 36 -29.34 -12.84 17.90
C LEU A 36 -29.19 -11.38 18.34
N ASN A 37 -30.28 -10.59 18.32
CA ASN A 37 -30.31 -9.25 18.90
C ASN A 37 -30.18 -9.27 20.43
N ASP A 38 -30.72 -10.27 21.12
CA ASP A 38 -30.59 -10.39 22.58
C ASP A 38 -29.21 -10.92 23.01
N ILE A 39 -28.59 -11.81 22.22
CA ILE A 39 -27.19 -12.24 22.41
C ILE A 39 -26.22 -11.10 22.08
N SER A 40 -26.47 -10.33 21.02
CA SER A 40 -25.73 -9.11 20.69
C SER A 40 -25.84 -8.05 21.78
N LYS A 41 -27.03 -7.84 22.36
CA LYS A 41 -27.23 -6.95 23.52
C LYS A 41 -26.51 -7.46 24.76
N GLN A 42 -26.48 -8.77 25.01
CA GLN A 42 -25.77 -9.35 26.16
C GLN A 42 -24.24 -9.24 26.00
N ALA A 43 -23.69 -9.57 24.83
CA ALA A 43 -22.26 -9.42 24.54
C ALA A 43 -21.81 -7.95 24.54
N LEU A 44 -22.66 -7.04 24.07
CA LEU A 44 -22.45 -5.59 24.18
C LEU A 44 -22.49 -5.15 25.66
N THR A 45 -23.39 -5.70 26.47
CA THR A 45 -23.48 -5.41 27.91
C THR A 45 -22.25 -5.93 28.66
N ASP A 46 -21.76 -7.13 28.34
CA ASP A 46 -20.60 -7.74 29.00
C ASP A 46 -19.29 -7.03 28.62
N TYR A 47 -19.14 -6.65 27.35
CA TYR A 47 -18.06 -5.76 26.88
C TYR A 47 -18.15 -4.40 27.56
N GLN A 48 -19.33 -3.77 27.63
CA GLN A 48 -19.53 -2.49 28.31
C GLN A 48 -19.23 -2.59 29.81
N VAL A 49 -19.57 -3.68 30.50
CA VAL A 49 -19.26 -3.88 31.92
C VAL A 49 -17.75 -4.02 32.14
N SER A 50 -17.04 -4.81 31.33
CA SER A 50 -15.58 -4.98 31.41
C SER A 50 -14.82 -3.71 31.04
N TYR A 51 -15.24 -3.06 29.95
CA TYR A 51 -14.70 -1.80 29.47
C TYR A 51 -14.96 -0.65 30.47
N ASN A 52 -16.18 -0.52 31.00
CA ASN A 52 -16.50 0.51 32.00
C ASN A 52 -15.74 0.29 33.32
N LYS A 53 -15.54 -0.97 33.74
CA LYS A 53 -14.70 -1.31 34.89
C LYS A 53 -13.23 -0.95 34.64
N ALA A 54 -12.72 -1.21 33.44
CA ALA A 54 -11.38 -0.82 33.02
C ALA A 54 -11.20 0.69 32.93
N VAL A 55 -12.21 1.40 32.44
CA VAL A 55 -12.27 2.86 32.39
C VAL A 55 -12.31 3.45 33.81
N SER A 56 -13.04 2.84 34.75
CA SER A 56 -13.08 3.30 36.16
C SER A 56 -11.77 3.04 36.91
N LEU A 57 -11.14 1.88 36.66
CA LEU A 57 -9.84 1.54 37.24
C LEU A 57 -8.72 2.36 36.61
N ALA A 58 -8.83 2.68 35.32
CA ALA A 58 -7.89 3.54 34.61
C ALA A 58 -7.82 4.95 35.21
N ALA A 59 -8.95 5.52 35.64
CA ALA A 59 -8.99 6.79 36.35
C ALA A 59 -8.35 6.73 37.76
N THR A 60 -8.38 5.57 38.42
CA THR A 60 -7.88 5.37 39.79
C THR A 60 -6.40 4.99 39.82
N HIS A 61 -5.93 4.26 38.81
CA HIS A 61 -4.56 3.73 38.71
C HIS A 61 -3.70 4.44 37.64
N GLY A 62 -4.23 5.49 37.00
CA GLY A 62 -3.50 6.28 36.00
C GLY A 62 -3.24 5.55 34.67
N TRP A 63 -4.10 4.59 34.31
CA TRP A 63 -4.01 3.91 33.01
C TRP A 63 -4.61 4.80 31.92
N THR A 64 -3.98 4.81 30.76
CA THR A 64 -4.47 5.54 29.59
C THR A 64 -5.55 4.73 28.89
N LEU A 65 -6.65 5.32 28.46
CA LEU A 65 -7.67 4.58 27.71
C LEU A 65 -7.24 4.29 26.27
N SER A 66 -6.33 5.11 25.79
CA SER A 66 -5.60 4.92 24.55
C SER A 66 -4.35 5.79 24.61
N ARG A 67 -3.23 5.29 24.10
CA ARG A 67 -1.97 6.00 23.98
C ARG A 67 -1.24 5.49 22.75
N ARG A 68 -0.55 6.33 22.00
CA ARG A 68 0.36 5.85 20.96
C ARG A 68 1.69 5.47 21.59
N THR A 69 2.30 4.37 21.16
CA THR A 69 3.69 4.09 21.54
C THR A 69 4.62 5.12 20.90
N LYS A 70 5.88 5.14 21.33
CA LYS A 70 6.93 6.03 20.80
C LYS A 70 7.07 5.96 19.27
N ASN A 71 6.57 4.88 18.65
CA ASN A 71 6.66 4.61 17.22
C ASN A 71 5.32 4.84 16.47
N GLY A 72 4.35 5.54 17.07
CA GLY A 72 3.11 5.97 16.42
C GLY A 72 1.95 4.97 16.44
N ASN A 73 2.18 3.77 16.97
CA ASN A 73 1.19 2.70 16.95
C ASN A 73 0.17 2.86 18.09
N LEU A 74 -1.12 2.69 17.78
CA LEU A 74 -2.23 3.06 18.67
C LEU A 74 -2.53 2.00 19.73
N LEU A 75 -2.00 2.13 20.94
CA LEU A 75 -2.27 1.31 22.12
C LEU A 75 -3.63 1.68 22.75
N THR A 76 -4.67 0.85 22.72
CA THR A 76 -6.03 1.15 23.23
C THR A 76 -6.43 0.20 24.34
N LEU A 77 -6.89 0.72 25.48
CA LEU A 77 -7.37 -0.03 26.63
C LEU A 77 -8.72 -0.66 26.31
N GLN A 78 -8.81 -1.99 26.36
CA GLN A 78 -9.98 -2.76 25.95
C GLN A 78 -10.77 -3.32 27.12
N GLY A 79 -10.18 -3.35 28.32
CA GLY A 79 -10.78 -4.00 29.47
C GLY A 79 -9.77 -4.14 30.60
N VAL A 80 -10.18 -4.77 31.69
CA VAL A 80 -9.28 -5.27 32.72
C VAL A 80 -9.35 -6.78 32.73
N ASN A 81 -8.21 -7.43 32.88
CA ASN A 81 -8.20 -8.87 33.05
C ASN A 81 -8.83 -9.26 34.40
N LYS A 82 -8.97 -10.56 34.65
CA LYS A 82 -9.67 -11.07 35.85
C LYS A 82 -8.96 -10.72 37.18
N LEU A 83 -7.71 -10.26 37.12
CA LEU A 83 -6.90 -9.77 38.24
C LEU A 83 -6.95 -8.24 38.40
N GLY A 84 -7.71 -7.53 37.55
CA GLY A 84 -7.92 -6.09 37.63
C GLY A 84 -6.92 -5.23 36.85
N PHE A 85 -5.98 -5.80 36.09
CA PHE A 85 -4.95 -5.07 35.33
C PHE A 85 -5.41 -4.67 33.91
N PRO A 86 -4.91 -3.55 33.34
CA PRO A 86 -5.37 -2.99 32.09
C PRO A 86 -4.90 -3.80 30.88
N ILE A 87 -5.81 -4.13 29.95
CA ILE A 87 -5.50 -4.79 28.68
C ILE A 87 -5.45 -3.74 27.56
N TYR A 88 -4.34 -3.61 26.83
CA TYR A 88 -4.21 -2.68 25.69
C TYR A 88 -3.90 -3.37 24.35
N ILE A 89 -4.34 -2.80 23.20
CA ILE A 89 -4.07 -3.30 21.82
C ILE A 89 -3.43 -2.21 20.92
N ILE A 90 -2.48 -2.52 20.01
CA ILE A 90 -1.61 -1.61 19.20
C ILE A 90 -1.68 -1.84 17.65
N THR A 91 -1.37 -0.86 16.76
CA THR A 91 -1.51 -0.96 15.25
C THR A 91 -0.20 -1.06 14.42
N HIS A 92 -0.01 -1.98 13.44
CA HIS A 92 1.03 -1.91 12.37
C HIS A 92 0.53 -2.51 11.02
N ASN A 93 1.24 -2.38 9.87
CA ASN A 93 0.73 -2.65 8.50
C ASN A 93 1.37 -3.85 7.72
N ASN A 94 0.64 -4.46 6.77
CA ASN A 94 1.10 -5.59 5.94
C ASN A 94 2.24 -5.20 4.97
N THR A 95 2.27 -3.95 4.49
CA THR A 95 3.39 -3.45 3.66
C THR A 95 4.71 -3.40 4.41
N THR A 96 4.67 -3.23 5.74
CA THR A 96 5.83 -3.34 6.61
C THR A 96 6.26 -4.80 6.73
N ALA A 97 5.33 -5.74 6.88
CA ALA A 97 5.66 -7.17 6.85
C ALA A 97 6.34 -7.59 5.53
N ALA A 98 5.94 -6.98 4.41
CA ALA A 98 6.61 -7.15 3.13
C ALA A 98 8.02 -6.54 3.11
N ALA A 99 8.24 -5.39 3.76
CA ALA A 99 9.56 -4.78 3.88
C ALA A 99 10.48 -5.55 4.85
N THR A 100 9.94 -6.06 5.97
CA THR A 100 10.65 -6.83 6.99
C THR A 100 11.36 -8.04 6.37
N THR A 101 10.69 -8.71 5.42
CA THR A 101 11.22 -9.88 4.71
C THR A 101 11.87 -9.55 3.36
N GLY A 102 11.86 -8.27 2.96
CA GLY A 102 12.31 -7.80 1.65
C GLY A 102 11.43 -8.23 0.46
N THR A 103 10.23 -8.77 0.71
CA THR A 103 9.26 -9.18 -0.31
C THR A 103 8.87 -8.05 -1.25
N ASN A 104 8.76 -6.83 -0.73
CA ASN A 104 8.46 -5.63 -1.53
C ASN A 104 9.49 -5.35 -2.64
N THR A 105 10.74 -5.85 -2.51
CA THR A 105 11.79 -5.67 -3.52
C THR A 105 11.56 -6.52 -4.79
N LEU A 106 10.82 -7.63 -4.66
CA LEU A 106 10.43 -8.53 -5.76
C LEU A 106 9.14 -8.08 -6.45
N GLN A 107 8.26 -7.39 -5.70
CA GLN A 107 6.97 -6.91 -6.19
C GLN A 107 7.11 -5.82 -7.27
N PRO A 108 6.05 -5.48 -8.03
CA PRO A 108 6.13 -4.43 -9.05
C PRO A 108 6.60 -3.09 -8.48
N GLY A 109 7.57 -2.48 -9.16
CA GLY A 109 8.24 -1.26 -8.71
C GLY A 109 9.29 -1.47 -7.61
N GLY A 110 9.54 -2.71 -7.19
CA GLY A 110 10.60 -3.07 -6.25
C GLY A 110 12.01 -2.96 -6.84
N SER A 111 13.02 -2.86 -5.96
CA SER A 111 14.41 -2.59 -6.35
C SER A 111 15.08 -3.68 -7.19
N LEU A 112 14.58 -4.92 -7.18
CA LEU A 112 15.11 -5.99 -8.04
C LEU A 112 14.47 -6.01 -9.44
N GLY A 113 13.41 -5.22 -9.69
CA GLY A 113 12.77 -5.12 -11.00
C GLY A 113 12.08 -6.41 -11.50
N LEU A 114 11.89 -7.42 -10.64
CA LEU A 114 11.34 -8.73 -11.02
C LEU A 114 9.82 -8.71 -11.28
N ASN A 115 9.12 -7.70 -10.74
CA ASN A 115 7.68 -7.49 -10.93
C ASN A 115 6.80 -8.71 -10.62
N LEU A 116 7.13 -9.45 -9.55
CA LEU A 116 6.44 -10.67 -9.13
C LEU A 116 5.21 -10.35 -8.29
N SER A 117 4.13 -11.10 -8.48
CA SER A 117 2.88 -10.84 -7.75
C SER A 117 2.12 -12.11 -7.40
N GLY A 118 2.55 -13.27 -7.88
CA GLY A 118 1.83 -14.54 -7.75
C GLY A 118 0.69 -14.69 -8.77
N SER A 119 0.60 -13.80 -9.76
CA SER A 119 -0.47 -13.79 -10.77
C SER A 119 -0.27 -14.77 -11.94
N SER A 120 0.87 -15.46 -12.00
CA SER A 120 1.15 -16.42 -13.07
C SER A 120 0.16 -17.60 -13.05
N ASP A 121 -0.45 -17.90 -14.20
CA ASP A 121 -1.51 -18.92 -14.33
C ASP A 121 -1.08 -20.32 -13.83
N PHE A 122 0.20 -20.68 -14.01
CA PHE A 122 0.74 -21.96 -13.56
C PHE A 122 0.75 -22.13 -12.03
N LEU A 123 0.50 -21.06 -11.28
CA LEU A 123 0.34 -21.10 -9.82
C LEU A 123 -1.11 -21.37 -9.40
N SER A 124 -2.09 -21.27 -10.30
CA SER A 124 -3.50 -21.44 -9.95
C SER A 124 -3.77 -22.78 -9.25
N ASN A 125 -4.51 -22.73 -8.14
CA ASN A 125 -4.88 -23.84 -7.24
C ASN A 125 -3.71 -24.55 -6.53
N LYS A 126 -2.54 -23.90 -6.39
CA LYS A 126 -1.35 -24.48 -5.73
C LYS A 126 -1.05 -23.93 -4.32
N LEU A 127 -1.89 -23.03 -3.82
CA LEU A 127 -1.78 -22.43 -2.48
C LEU A 127 -3.01 -22.78 -1.63
N ALA A 128 -2.76 -23.20 -0.39
CA ALA A 128 -3.81 -23.54 0.57
C ALA A 128 -3.58 -22.95 1.97
N ILE A 129 -4.64 -22.94 2.76
CA ILE A 129 -4.64 -22.58 4.19
C ILE A 129 -5.46 -23.62 4.96
N TRP A 130 -4.93 -24.07 6.10
CA TRP A 130 -5.67 -24.76 7.15
C TRP A 130 -5.73 -23.85 8.38
N ASP A 131 -6.94 -23.56 8.87
CA ASP A 131 -7.15 -22.58 9.94
C ASP A 131 -8.44 -22.88 10.73
N GLY A 132 -8.80 -22.08 11.74
CA GLY A 132 -9.94 -22.35 12.63
C GLY A 132 -11.33 -22.07 12.04
N GLY A 133 -11.43 -21.48 10.85
CA GLY A 133 -12.70 -21.12 10.23
C GLY A 133 -12.60 -20.82 8.74
N ALA A 134 -13.73 -20.41 8.17
CA ALA A 134 -13.80 -20.05 6.76
C ALA A 134 -13.21 -18.65 6.51
N VAL A 135 -12.55 -18.48 5.36
CA VAL A 135 -12.10 -17.16 4.88
C VAL A 135 -13.29 -16.31 4.43
N TYR A 136 -13.31 -15.03 4.81
CA TYR A 136 -14.33 -14.07 4.39
C TYR A 136 -14.18 -13.63 2.93
N LYS A 137 -14.49 -14.52 1.99
CA LYS A 137 -14.29 -14.31 0.55
C LYS A 137 -15.01 -13.10 -0.06
N ALA A 138 -16.00 -12.54 0.63
CA ALA A 138 -16.75 -11.36 0.18
C ALA A 138 -16.00 -10.04 0.46
N HIS A 139 -14.90 -10.08 1.21
CA HIS A 139 -14.08 -8.91 1.49
C HIS A 139 -13.51 -8.31 0.19
N GLN A 140 -13.44 -6.98 0.10
CA GLN A 140 -13.01 -6.25 -1.10
C GLN A 140 -11.60 -6.64 -1.57
N GLU A 141 -10.72 -7.02 -0.63
CA GLU A 141 -9.36 -7.48 -0.92
C GLU A 141 -9.29 -8.78 -1.72
N PHE A 142 -10.39 -9.55 -1.72
CA PHE A 142 -10.51 -10.79 -2.49
C PHE A 142 -11.36 -10.64 -3.75
N ALA A 143 -11.80 -9.42 -4.08
CA ALA A 143 -12.57 -9.17 -5.29
C ALA A 143 -11.76 -9.56 -6.55
N GLY A 144 -12.35 -10.43 -7.38
CA GLY A 144 -11.73 -10.99 -8.58
C GLY A 144 -10.84 -12.22 -8.33
N LYS A 145 -10.77 -12.72 -7.09
CA LYS A 145 -10.04 -13.96 -6.73
C LYS A 145 -11.02 -15.10 -6.48
N THR A 146 -10.57 -16.33 -6.66
CA THR A 146 -11.32 -17.55 -6.37
C THR A 146 -10.86 -18.16 -5.06
N ILE A 147 -11.62 -17.92 -3.99
CA ILE A 147 -11.40 -18.57 -2.69
C ILE A 147 -12.32 -19.80 -2.60
N THR A 148 -11.73 -20.99 -2.68
CA THR A 148 -12.46 -22.27 -2.61
C THR A 148 -12.51 -22.73 -1.15
N LEU A 149 -13.66 -22.51 -0.51
CA LEU A 149 -13.92 -23.01 0.84
C LEU A 149 -14.15 -24.53 0.78
N LYS A 150 -13.32 -25.27 1.51
CA LYS A 150 -13.38 -26.73 1.72
C LYS A 150 -13.81 -27.06 3.16
N THR A 151 -14.40 -26.08 3.83
CA THR A 151 -14.94 -26.16 5.18
C THR A 151 -16.37 -25.63 5.20
N THR A 152 -17.16 -26.10 6.17
CA THR A 152 -18.47 -25.54 6.52
C THR A 152 -18.42 -24.69 7.79
N ALA A 153 -17.23 -24.46 8.37
CA ALA A 153 -17.05 -23.61 9.53
C ALA A 153 -17.49 -22.17 9.24
N SER A 154 -17.86 -21.43 10.30
CA SER A 154 -18.22 -20.03 10.17
C SER A 154 -17.02 -19.19 9.73
N VAL A 155 -17.31 -18.05 9.10
CA VAL A 155 -16.30 -17.04 8.83
C VAL A 155 -15.61 -16.61 10.13
N ASN A 156 -14.29 -16.46 10.08
CA ASN A 156 -13.47 -16.16 11.26
C ASN A 156 -12.41 -15.09 10.93
N ASP A 157 -12.14 -14.19 11.89
CA ASP A 157 -11.14 -13.13 11.76
C ASP A 157 -9.74 -13.68 11.53
N HIS A 158 -9.33 -14.67 12.32
CA HIS A 158 -8.01 -15.27 12.22
C HIS A 158 -7.77 -15.84 10.81
N SER A 159 -8.66 -16.70 10.32
CA SER A 159 -8.52 -17.32 9.00
C SER A 159 -8.54 -16.30 7.85
N SER A 160 -9.39 -15.27 7.97
CA SER A 160 -9.47 -14.20 6.97
C SER A 160 -8.24 -13.29 6.98
N HIS A 161 -7.71 -12.99 8.16
CA HIS A 161 -6.51 -12.20 8.35
C HIS A 161 -5.29 -12.91 7.78
N VAL A 162 -5.11 -14.20 8.10
CA VAL A 162 -4.04 -15.07 7.56
C VAL A 162 -4.11 -15.13 6.03
N ALA A 163 -5.30 -15.36 5.46
CA ALA A 163 -5.50 -15.34 4.01
C ALA A 163 -5.17 -13.97 3.39
N GLY A 164 -5.58 -12.87 4.04
CA GLY A 164 -5.27 -11.52 3.59
C GLY A 164 -3.76 -11.22 3.61
N THR A 165 -3.04 -11.69 4.64
CA THR A 165 -1.58 -11.49 4.75
C THR A 165 -0.87 -12.12 3.55
N MET A 166 -1.33 -13.29 3.10
CA MET A 166 -0.79 -13.94 1.90
C MET A 166 -1.22 -13.26 0.59
N ILE A 167 -2.51 -13.00 0.38
CA ILE A 167 -3.04 -12.75 -0.98
C ILE A 167 -3.96 -11.54 -1.13
N ALA A 168 -4.13 -10.67 -0.13
CA ALA A 168 -4.94 -9.45 -0.26
C ALA A 168 -4.43 -8.60 -1.44
N LYS A 169 -5.36 -8.11 -2.27
CA LYS A 169 -5.04 -7.37 -3.51
C LYS A 169 -4.31 -6.06 -3.26
N GLY A 170 -4.46 -5.48 -2.07
CA GLY A 170 -4.01 -4.14 -1.74
C GLY A 170 -4.98 -3.05 -2.19
N VAL A 171 -6.30 -3.32 -2.16
CA VAL A 171 -7.33 -2.28 -2.35
C VAL A 171 -7.12 -1.17 -1.31
N TYR A 172 -6.88 -1.57 -0.06
CA TYR A 172 -6.20 -0.74 0.92
C TYR A 172 -4.71 -1.07 0.90
N ALA A 173 -3.91 -0.16 0.36
CA ALA A 173 -2.48 -0.39 0.12
C ALA A 173 -1.71 -0.94 1.34
N PRO A 174 -1.92 -0.45 2.59
CA PRO A 174 -1.25 -0.99 3.77
C PRO A 174 -1.60 -2.44 4.12
N ALA A 175 -2.73 -2.98 3.64
CA ALA A 175 -3.16 -4.36 3.85
C ALA A 175 -2.73 -5.31 2.72
N LYS A 176 -2.03 -4.81 1.68
CA LYS A 176 -1.60 -5.59 0.52
C LYS A 176 -0.81 -6.83 0.94
N GLY A 177 -1.27 -8.01 0.49
CA GLY A 177 -0.64 -9.29 0.77
C GLY A 177 0.69 -9.47 0.05
N MET A 178 1.47 -10.45 0.50
CA MET A 178 2.78 -10.76 -0.09
C MET A 178 2.67 -11.17 -1.57
N SER A 179 1.73 -12.08 -1.87
CA SER A 179 1.37 -12.52 -3.22
C SER A 179 0.03 -11.91 -3.65
N PHE A 180 -0.04 -10.57 -3.67
CA PHE A 180 -1.27 -9.81 -3.93
C PHE A 180 -1.92 -10.07 -5.30
N GLY A 181 -1.18 -10.64 -6.27
CA GLY A 181 -1.66 -11.06 -7.58
C GLY A 181 -2.18 -12.49 -7.65
N ALA A 182 -2.01 -13.31 -6.60
CA ALA A 182 -2.52 -14.68 -6.57
C ALA A 182 -4.04 -14.73 -6.81
N THR A 183 -4.45 -15.58 -7.74
CA THR A 183 -5.84 -15.63 -8.23
C THR A 183 -6.71 -16.65 -7.50
N THR A 184 -6.10 -17.60 -6.78
CA THR A 184 -6.79 -18.72 -6.13
C THR A 184 -6.25 -19.00 -4.73
N LEU A 185 -7.12 -19.43 -3.82
CA LEU A 185 -6.73 -19.98 -2.51
C LEU A 185 -7.70 -21.12 -2.14
N LEU A 186 -7.16 -22.26 -1.71
CA LEU A 186 -7.96 -23.33 -1.10
C LEU A 186 -7.99 -23.14 0.42
N SER A 187 -9.17 -23.06 1.03
CA SER A 187 -9.32 -22.83 2.47
C SER A 187 -10.00 -24.01 3.14
N TYR A 188 -9.25 -24.71 3.98
CA TYR A 188 -9.67 -25.82 4.81
C TYR A 188 -9.77 -25.38 6.26
N ASP A 189 -10.57 -26.08 7.06
CA ASP A 189 -10.44 -25.97 8.50
C ASP A 189 -9.38 -26.95 9.02
N PHE A 190 -8.80 -26.67 10.18
CA PHE A 190 -7.76 -27.53 10.77
C PHE A 190 -8.30 -28.85 11.31
N ASN A 191 -9.63 -29.07 11.36
CA ASN A 191 -10.14 -30.33 11.87
C ASN A 191 -9.82 -31.43 10.86
N ASN A 192 -9.26 -32.54 11.34
CA ASN A 192 -8.84 -33.64 10.46
C ASN A 192 -7.85 -33.18 9.36
N ASP A 193 -6.93 -32.30 9.75
CA ASP A 193 -5.89 -31.73 8.88
C ASP A 193 -5.06 -32.83 8.20
N GLU A 194 -4.63 -33.87 8.89
CA GLU A 194 -3.84 -34.96 8.29
C GLU A 194 -4.52 -35.58 7.06
N ALA A 195 -5.81 -35.88 7.15
CA ALA A 195 -6.55 -36.51 6.05
C ALA A 195 -6.77 -35.54 4.88
N THR A 196 -7.18 -34.31 5.17
CA THR A 196 -7.48 -33.30 4.15
C THR A 196 -6.21 -32.79 3.48
N MET A 197 -5.14 -32.57 4.24
CA MET A 197 -3.82 -32.21 3.76
C MET A 197 -3.24 -33.31 2.88
N SER A 198 -3.28 -34.57 3.32
CA SER A 198 -2.84 -35.71 2.50
C SER A 198 -3.56 -35.77 1.15
N ALA A 199 -4.88 -35.52 1.14
CA ALA A 199 -5.68 -35.55 -0.09
C ALA A 199 -5.37 -34.38 -1.05
N ALA A 200 -4.96 -33.22 -0.51
CA ALA A 200 -4.65 -32.04 -1.31
C ALA A 200 -3.18 -31.97 -1.76
N ALA A 201 -2.25 -32.59 -1.01
CA ALA A 201 -0.81 -32.41 -1.13
C ALA A 201 -0.25 -32.55 -2.55
N ALA A 202 -0.74 -33.51 -3.34
CA ALA A 202 -0.27 -33.76 -4.70
C ALA A 202 -0.44 -32.58 -5.68
N ASN A 203 -1.34 -31.64 -5.37
CA ASN A 203 -1.63 -30.47 -6.21
C ASN A 203 -1.08 -29.16 -5.64
N LEU A 204 -0.50 -29.18 -4.44
CA LEU A 204 -0.04 -27.99 -3.74
C LEU A 204 1.46 -27.79 -3.88
N LEU A 205 1.87 -26.52 -3.86
CA LEU A 205 3.26 -26.12 -3.68
C LEU A 205 3.49 -25.61 -2.26
N LEU A 206 2.52 -24.87 -1.72
CA LEU A 206 2.60 -24.29 -0.38
C LEU A 206 1.26 -24.37 0.35
N SER A 207 1.34 -24.52 1.66
CA SER A 207 0.22 -24.29 2.58
C SER A 207 0.67 -23.50 3.80
N ASN A 208 -0.27 -22.76 4.37
CA ASN A 208 -0.10 -22.12 5.67
C ASN A 208 -0.92 -22.82 6.75
N HIS A 209 -0.29 -23.07 7.91
CA HIS A 209 -0.87 -23.68 9.10
C HIS A 209 -0.59 -22.78 10.32
N SER A 210 -1.51 -21.88 10.63
CA SER A 210 -1.37 -20.91 11.72
C SER A 210 -2.05 -21.38 13.01
N TYR A 211 -1.80 -22.63 13.40
CA TYR A 211 -2.38 -23.28 14.58
C TYR A 211 -1.37 -24.29 15.16
N GLY A 212 -1.64 -24.81 16.35
CA GLY A 212 -0.81 -25.81 17.01
C GLY A 212 -1.56 -26.52 18.13
N VAL A 213 -0.90 -27.50 18.75
CA VAL A 213 -1.43 -28.17 19.95
C VAL A 213 -1.18 -27.28 21.17
N VAL A 214 -2.21 -27.07 21.98
CA VAL A 214 -2.09 -26.39 23.27
C VAL A 214 -1.23 -27.26 24.20
N ALA A 215 -0.11 -26.72 24.66
CA ALA A 215 0.85 -27.40 25.53
C ALA A 215 1.22 -26.52 26.75
N GLY A 216 1.50 -27.17 27.87
CA GLY A 216 1.85 -26.49 29.12
C GLY A 216 0.70 -25.65 29.67
N TRP A 217 1.00 -24.40 30.03
CA TRP A 217 0.01 -23.46 30.52
C TRP A 217 -0.79 -22.80 29.39
N ASP A 218 -2.10 -22.73 29.57
CA ASP A 218 -3.01 -21.95 28.75
C ASP A 218 -4.07 -21.26 29.61
N TYR A 219 -4.59 -20.12 29.16
CA TYR A 219 -5.64 -19.40 29.86
C TYR A 219 -6.99 -19.59 29.17
N ASN A 220 -7.88 -20.33 29.81
CA ASN A 220 -9.21 -20.55 29.29
C ASN A 220 -10.10 -19.35 29.64
N ASP A 221 -10.27 -18.46 28.66
CA ASP A 221 -11.06 -17.25 28.83
C ASP A 221 -12.51 -17.52 29.21
N SER A 222 -13.13 -18.52 28.56
CA SER A 222 -14.53 -18.93 28.76
C SER A 222 -14.79 -19.45 30.17
N ALA A 223 -13.85 -20.23 30.71
CA ALA A 223 -13.93 -20.79 32.06
C ALA A 223 -13.27 -19.92 33.14
N ALA A 224 -12.69 -18.78 32.73
CA ALA A 224 -12.10 -17.81 33.62
C ALA A 224 -10.92 -18.30 34.49
N ARG A 225 -10.14 -19.25 33.99
CA ARG A 225 -9.15 -19.97 34.80
C ARG A 225 -7.91 -20.33 34.00
N TRP A 226 -6.80 -20.46 34.72
CA TRP A 226 -5.59 -21.06 34.18
C TRP A 226 -5.69 -22.57 34.14
N GLU A 227 -5.25 -23.15 33.03
CA GLU A 227 -5.29 -24.58 32.73
C GLU A 227 -3.85 -25.07 32.50
N TRP A 228 -3.49 -26.16 33.18
CA TRP A 228 -2.28 -26.93 32.93
C TRP A 228 -2.64 -28.15 32.08
N ASN A 229 -2.11 -28.18 30.86
CA ASN A 229 -2.36 -29.25 29.89
C ASN A 229 -1.36 -30.41 30.00
N GLY A 230 -0.25 -30.22 30.73
CA GLY A 230 0.68 -31.30 31.04
C GLY A 230 0.07 -32.37 31.96
N LEU A 231 0.71 -33.54 32.01
CA LEU A 231 0.17 -34.63 32.83
C LEU A 231 0.27 -34.31 34.32
N PRO A 232 -0.67 -34.83 35.15
CA PRO A 232 -0.65 -34.57 36.58
C PRO A 232 0.64 -35.06 37.24
N GLY A 233 1.34 -34.14 37.91
CA GLY A 233 2.61 -34.40 38.61
C GLY A 233 3.87 -34.05 37.82
N ASP A 234 3.73 -33.70 36.54
CA ASP A 234 4.88 -33.31 35.71
C ASP A 234 5.28 -31.86 35.99
N THR A 235 6.57 -31.57 35.83
CA THR A 235 7.16 -30.22 36.00
C THR A 235 7.17 -29.42 34.70
N VAL A 236 7.06 -30.10 33.56
CA VAL A 236 6.97 -29.56 32.20
C VAL A 236 6.02 -30.45 31.40
N ASP A 237 5.34 -29.90 30.40
CA ASP A 237 4.48 -30.70 29.52
C ASP A 237 5.34 -31.42 28.47
N TYR A 238 5.15 -32.74 28.34
CA TYR A 238 5.90 -33.55 27.39
C TYR A 238 5.54 -33.25 25.93
N ASN A 239 4.46 -32.49 25.64
CA ASN A 239 4.10 -32.10 24.27
C ASN A 239 5.03 -31.05 23.66
N PHE A 240 5.81 -30.36 24.48
CA PHE A 240 6.85 -29.46 24.00
C PHE A 240 8.03 -30.24 23.42
N GLY A 241 8.58 -29.77 22.29
CA GLY A 241 9.65 -30.43 21.55
C GLY A 241 9.27 -31.76 20.91
N PHE A 242 8.09 -32.30 21.25
CA PHE A 242 7.72 -33.69 21.05
C PHE A 242 7.50 -34.06 19.59
N TYR A 243 7.90 -35.28 19.25
CA TYR A 243 7.70 -35.87 17.93
C TYR A 243 6.76 -37.08 18.07
N ASP A 244 5.46 -36.83 17.92
CA ASP A 244 4.41 -37.84 18.05
C ASP A 244 4.08 -38.52 16.70
N ALA A 245 3.03 -39.35 16.71
CA ALA A 245 2.55 -40.02 15.50
C ALA A 245 2.01 -39.04 14.43
N LYS A 246 1.42 -37.91 14.84
CA LYS A 246 0.91 -36.88 13.93
C LYS A 246 2.08 -36.14 13.27
N THR A 247 3.10 -35.73 14.04
CA THR A 247 4.34 -35.13 13.53
C THR A 247 5.04 -36.08 12.55
N ALA A 248 5.09 -37.38 12.86
CA ALA A 248 5.62 -38.39 11.95
C ALA A 248 4.81 -38.49 10.64
N ASN A 249 3.47 -38.40 10.71
CA ASN A 249 2.62 -38.39 9.53
C ASN A 249 2.78 -37.12 8.68
N TRP A 250 3.05 -35.97 9.28
CA TRP A 250 3.35 -34.74 8.54
C TRP A 250 4.65 -34.88 7.73
N ASP A 251 5.69 -35.47 8.32
CA ASP A 251 6.91 -35.82 7.59
C ASP A 251 6.62 -36.80 6.45
N LYS A 252 5.74 -37.79 6.68
CA LYS A 252 5.30 -38.73 5.66
C LYS A 252 4.56 -38.05 4.51
N ILE A 253 3.68 -37.09 4.79
CA ILE A 253 2.94 -36.34 3.78
C ILE A 253 3.94 -35.53 2.93
N ALA A 254 4.84 -34.78 3.55
CA ALA A 254 5.86 -34.00 2.85
C ALA A 254 6.80 -34.89 2.02
N TYR A 255 7.19 -36.06 2.53
CA TYR A 255 8.02 -37.03 1.81
C TYR A 255 7.33 -37.57 0.55
N ASN A 256 6.04 -37.89 0.65
CA ASN A 256 5.27 -38.40 -0.50
C ASN A 256 4.80 -37.28 -1.47
N ALA A 257 4.88 -36.01 -1.07
CA ALA A 257 4.58 -34.85 -1.90
C ALA A 257 5.81 -33.92 -1.99
N PRO A 258 6.85 -34.29 -2.77
CA PRO A 258 8.19 -33.68 -2.70
C PRO A 258 8.27 -32.21 -3.14
N TYR A 259 7.20 -31.65 -3.74
CA TYR A 259 7.10 -30.24 -4.14
C TYR A 259 6.25 -29.40 -3.17
N TYR A 260 5.59 -30.04 -2.22
CA TYR A 260 4.69 -29.39 -1.28
C TYR A 260 5.43 -29.04 0.00
N LEU A 261 5.60 -27.74 0.27
CA LEU A 261 6.14 -27.22 1.51
C LEU A 261 5.00 -26.79 2.45
N ILE A 262 4.90 -27.48 3.58
CA ILE A 262 4.00 -27.14 4.68
C ILE A 262 4.70 -26.05 5.52
N VAL A 263 4.05 -24.91 5.70
CA VAL A 263 4.55 -23.81 6.54
C VAL A 263 3.69 -23.71 7.79
N GLU A 264 4.28 -23.85 8.96
CA GLU A 264 3.57 -23.86 10.25
C GLU A 264 4.09 -22.76 11.19
N SER A 265 3.19 -22.14 11.95
CA SER A 265 3.57 -21.21 13.02
C SER A 265 4.28 -21.93 14.16
N ALA A 266 5.33 -21.33 14.72
CA ALA A 266 6.09 -21.94 15.83
C ALA A 266 5.30 -22.07 17.14
N GLY A 267 4.20 -21.33 17.31
CA GLY A 267 3.42 -21.26 18.55
C GLY A 267 3.64 -19.95 19.32
N ASN A 268 2.75 -19.67 20.27
CA ASN A 268 2.74 -18.42 21.06
C ASN A 268 2.84 -18.68 22.58
N GLU A 269 3.23 -19.90 22.96
CA GLU A 269 3.15 -20.43 24.32
C GLU A 269 4.08 -19.68 25.27
N ARG A 270 5.12 -19.01 24.76
CA ARG A 270 6.13 -18.30 25.55
C ARG A 270 5.59 -17.22 26.48
N SER A 271 4.43 -16.66 26.15
CA SER A 271 3.74 -15.67 26.99
C SER A 271 2.70 -16.26 27.94
N SER A 272 2.38 -17.54 27.83
CA SER A 272 1.41 -18.24 28.65
C SER A 272 2.11 -18.91 29.83
N ASN A 273 2.46 -18.15 30.88
CA ASN A 273 3.31 -18.66 31.98
C ASN A 273 2.55 -19.27 33.17
N GLY A 274 1.24 -19.45 33.06
CA GLY A 274 0.41 -19.92 34.16
C GLY A 274 0.12 -18.85 35.22
N PRO A 275 -0.67 -19.19 36.25
CA PRO A 275 -0.95 -18.29 37.37
C PRO A 275 0.30 -18.17 38.28
N ALA A 276 0.34 -17.19 39.19
CA ALA A 276 1.46 -17.09 40.11
C ALA A 276 1.58 -18.36 40.99
N VAL A 277 2.79 -18.70 41.42
CA VAL A 277 2.97 -19.81 42.39
C VAL A 277 2.14 -19.51 43.64
N GLY A 278 1.33 -20.47 44.07
CA GLY A 278 0.36 -20.30 45.16
C GLY A 278 -1.08 -19.99 44.72
N GLU A 279 -1.30 -19.56 43.47
CA GLU A 279 -2.64 -19.28 42.94
C GLU A 279 -3.33 -20.53 42.36
N THR A 280 -4.66 -20.51 42.30
CA THR A 280 -5.42 -21.69 41.86
C THR A 280 -5.27 -21.96 40.37
N TYR A 281 -5.05 -23.22 40.01
CA TYR A 281 -5.07 -23.68 38.62
C TYR A 281 -5.94 -24.94 38.46
N TYR A 282 -6.25 -25.26 37.21
CA TYR A 282 -7.01 -26.44 36.82
C TYR A 282 -6.15 -27.35 35.94
N GLY A 283 -6.39 -28.65 36.01
CA GLY A 283 -5.64 -29.66 35.28
C GLY A 283 -6.33 -31.01 35.35
N TYR A 284 -5.76 -32.01 34.68
CA TYR A 284 -6.28 -33.37 34.77
C TYR A 284 -6.20 -33.91 36.21
N LYS A 285 -7.21 -34.68 36.62
CA LYS A 285 -7.32 -35.19 37.98
C LYS A 285 -6.18 -36.15 38.32
N SER A 286 -5.88 -37.10 37.43
CA SER A 286 -4.74 -38.01 37.53
C SER A 286 -4.28 -38.47 36.15
N LYS A 287 -3.13 -39.15 36.04
CA LYS A 287 -2.67 -39.76 34.77
C LYS A 287 -3.63 -40.82 34.20
N THR A 288 -4.59 -41.28 34.99
CA THR A 288 -5.61 -42.29 34.60
C THR A 288 -7.04 -41.74 34.60
N ASP A 289 -7.22 -40.47 34.97
CA ASP A 289 -8.53 -39.83 35.07
C ASP A 289 -8.44 -38.45 34.41
N GLN A 290 -8.94 -38.37 33.19
CA GLN A 290 -8.91 -37.21 32.31
C GLN A 290 -9.95 -36.14 32.70
N THR A 291 -10.66 -36.30 33.83
CA THR A 291 -11.54 -35.25 34.34
C THR A 291 -10.72 -34.01 34.69
N PHE A 292 -11.06 -32.87 34.10
CA PHE A 292 -10.40 -31.59 34.38
C PHE A 292 -10.96 -30.96 35.67
N VAL A 293 -10.11 -30.80 36.68
CA VAL A 293 -10.53 -30.38 38.03
C VAL A 293 -9.65 -29.25 38.55
N SER A 294 -10.14 -28.52 39.56
CA SER A 294 -9.29 -27.60 40.32
C SER A 294 -8.19 -28.40 41.02
N LYS A 295 -6.95 -28.00 40.85
CA LYS A 295 -5.77 -28.62 41.46
C LYS A 295 -5.31 -27.88 42.71
N GLY A 296 -6.05 -26.85 43.13
CA GLY A 296 -5.65 -25.94 44.20
C GLY A 296 -4.49 -25.05 43.77
N ALA A 297 -3.68 -24.63 44.73
CA ALA A 297 -2.54 -23.73 44.51
C ALA A 297 -1.47 -24.34 43.58
N ARG A 298 -0.99 -23.56 42.61
CA ARG A 298 0.12 -23.92 41.74
C ARG A 298 1.38 -24.17 42.59
N PRO A 299 2.00 -25.36 42.50
CA PRO A 299 3.28 -25.63 43.15
C PRO A 299 4.44 -24.94 42.41
N ALA A 300 5.53 -24.65 43.12
CA ALA A 300 6.73 -24.02 42.53
C ALA A 300 7.44 -24.90 41.47
N GLY A 301 7.18 -26.20 41.45
CA GLY A 301 7.86 -27.16 40.58
C GLY A 301 7.35 -27.21 39.14
N ILE A 302 6.19 -26.64 38.81
CA ILE A 302 5.71 -26.59 37.42
C ILE A 302 6.30 -25.34 36.77
N SER A 303 7.08 -25.53 35.70
CA SER A 303 7.78 -24.48 34.97
C SER A 303 6.80 -23.47 34.35
N ASN A 304 7.31 -22.29 34.05
CA ASN A 304 6.66 -21.38 33.10
C ASN A 304 6.88 -21.91 31.67
N ASN A 305 6.14 -21.37 30.70
CA ASN A 305 6.39 -21.63 29.28
C ASN A 305 7.45 -20.65 28.71
N ASP A 306 8.20 -19.93 29.54
CA ASP A 306 9.15 -18.89 29.12
C ASP A 306 10.58 -19.41 28.85
N GLY A 307 10.72 -20.72 28.65
CA GLY A 307 11.99 -21.40 28.41
C GLY A 307 12.34 -21.61 26.93
N TYR A 308 13.36 -22.42 26.71
CA TYR A 308 13.59 -23.13 25.45
C TYR A 308 12.75 -24.40 25.44
N ASP A 309 12.65 -25.05 24.28
CA ASP A 309 11.93 -26.31 24.10
C ASP A 309 10.43 -26.13 24.41
N ILE A 310 9.78 -25.26 23.63
CA ILE A 310 8.37 -24.88 23.83
C ILE A 310 7.55 -24.85 22.53
N ILE A 311 8.09 -25.41 21.44
CA ILE A 311 7.33 -25.62 20.19
C ILE A 311 6.59 -26.95 20.30
N SER A 312 5.28 -26.97 20.09
CA SER A 312 4.48 -28.18 20.27
C SER A 312 4.46 -29.09 19.03
N THR A 313 4.47 -30.39 19.29
CA THR A 313 4.13 -31.50 18.35
C THR A 313 4.41 -31.26 16.86
N SER A 314 3.40 -30.90 16.04
CA SER A 314 3.51 -30.79 14.58
C SER A 314 4.55 -29.78 14.13
N GLY A 315 4.73 -28.68 14.87
CA GLY A 315 5.77 -27.68 14.64
C GLY A 315 7.19 -28.24 14.70
N ASN A 316 7.37 -29.44 15.26
CA ASN A 316 8.64 -30.17 15.34
C ASN A 316 8.87 -31.16 14.18
N ALA A 317 8.02 -31.21 13.15
CA ALA A 317 8.25 -32.05 11.97
C ALA A 317 9.53 -31.61 11.21
N LYS A 318 10.28 -32.58 10.68
CA LYS A 318 11.57 -32.33 9.99
C LYS A 318 11.36 -31.63 8.65
N ASN A 319 10.33 -32.01 7.93
CA ASN A 319 10.13 -31.69 6.52
C ASN A 319 9.31 -30.42 6.26
N ILE A 320 8.80 -29.79 7.32
CA ILE A 320 8.04 -28.53 7.25
C ILE A 320 8.95 -27.32 7.42
N LEU A 321 8.43 -26.12 7.17
CA LEU A 321 9.06 -24.86 7.55
C LEU A 321 8.30 -24.25 8.75
N THR A 322 8.91 -24.29 9.93
CA THR A 322 8.37 -23.72 11.16
C THR A 322 8.81 -22.27 11.31
N VAL A 323 7.87 -21.36 11.54
CA VAL A 323 8.10 -19.91 11.47
C VAL A 323 7.86 -19.22 12.82
N GLY A 324 8.92 -18.62 13.37
CA GLY A 324 8.84 -17.74 14.54
C GLY A 324 8.48 -16.29 14.16
N ALA A 325 8.16 -15.47 15.16
CA ALA A 325 7.71 -14.09 14.94
C ALA A 325 8.74 -13.07 15.44
N VAL A 326 9.05 -12.07 14.60
CA VAL A 326 9.82 -10.89 14.98
C VAL A 326 8.96 -9.63 14.95
N TYR A 327 9.48 -8.57 15.56
CA TYR A 327 8.95 -7.23 15.40
C TYR A 327 9.15 -6.70 13.97
N PRO A 328 8.27 -5.81 13.51
CA PRO A 328 8.34 -5.22 12.18
C PRO A 328 9.60 -4.40 11.93
N LEU A 329 10.13 -4.50 10.71
CA LEU A 329 11.26 -3.73 10.18
C LEU A 329 10.81 -2.99 8.90
N PRO A 330 10.24 -1.78 9.02
CA PRO A 330 9.70 -1.02 7.87
C PRO A 330 10.68 -0.74 6.73
N TYR A 331 11.98 -0.83 6.98
CA TYR A 331 13.05 -0.61 6.01
C TYR A 331 13.91 -1.87 5.79
N GLY A 332 13.41 -3.04 6.20
CA GLY A 332 14.14 -4.30 6.21
C GLY A 332 15.24 -4.38 7.29
N PRO A 333 15.86 -5.56 7.45
CA PRO A 333 17.00 -5.75 8.35
C PRO A 333 18.25 -5.07 7.78
N LYS A 334 19.00 -4.37 8.63
CA LYS A 334 20.29 -3.71 8.27
C LYS A 334 21.48 -4.40 8.92
N VAL A 335 21.34 -4.73 10.20
CA VAL A 335 22.30 -5.47 11.02
C VAL A 335 21.54 -6.48 11.89
N ARG A 336 22.20 -7.53 12.37
CA ARG A 336 21.57 -8.62 13.14
C ARG A 336 20.83 -8.13 14.39
N GLU A 337 21.32 -7.05 15.01
CA GLU A 337 20.78 -6.46 16.22
C GLU A 337 19.42 -5.78 15.99
N ASN A 338 19.04 -5.49 14.73
CA ASN A 338 17.74 -4.93 14.41
C ASN A 338 16.63 -5.98 14.51
N VAL A 339 16.96 -7.26 14.32
CA VAL A 339 15.98 -8.34 14.31
C VAL A 339 15.66 -8.71 15.76
N VAL A 340 14.50 -8.28 16.25
CA VAL A 340 14.06 -8.52 17.62
C VAL A 340 12.94 -9.55 17.63
N ILE A 341 13.15 -10.68 18.31
CA ILE A 341 12.12 -11.71 18.49
C ILE A 341 10.91 -11.18 19.27
N ALA A 342 9.71 -11.61 18.87
CA ALA A 342 8.49 -11.32 19.60
C ALA A 342 8.48 -12.08 20.94
N PRO A 343 8.04 -11.46 22.05
CA PRO A 343 8.11 -12.07 23.38
C PRO A 343 7.23 -13.31 23.54
N PHE A 344 6.21 -13.47 22.70
CA PHE A 344 5.33 -14.64 22.67
C PHE A 344 5.85 -15.78 21.79
N SER A 345 6.81 -15.54 20.90
CA SER A 345 7.24 -16.56 19.92
C SER A 345 7.88 -17.75 20.64
N SER A 346 7.38 -18.96 20.37
CA SER A 346 7.95 -20.19 20.92
C SER A 346 9.32 -20.50 20.33
N TRP A 347 10.21 -21.06 21.14
CA TRP A 347 11.61 -21.35 20.83
C TRP A 347 11.84 -22.87 20.84
N GLY A 348 12.75 -23.34 20.00
CA GLY A 348 13.27 -24.70 20.09
C GLY A 348 14.21 -24.87 21.28
N PRO A 349 15.04 -25.93 21.32
CA PRO A 349 15.12 -27.01 20.32
C PRO A 349 13.85 -27.86 20.28
N THR A 350 13.81 -28.81 19.35
CA THR A 350 12.96 -30.00 19.50
C THR A 350 13.53 -30.93 20.59
N ASP A 351 12.74 -31.90 21.04
CA ASP A 351 13.15 -32.89 22.05
C ASP A 351 14.42 -33.65 21.63
N ASP A 352 14.58 -33.96 20.34
CA ASP A 352 15.75 -34.66 19.83
C ASP A 352 16.93 -33.74 19.51
N GLY A 353 16.78 -32.44 19.71
CA GLY A 353 17.83 -31.43 19.60
C GLY A 353 17.96 -30.77 18.23
N ARG A 354 16.98 -30.93 17.34
CA ARG A 354 16.93 -30.23 16.04
C ARG A 354 16.63 -28.75 16.20
N ILE A 355 17.08 -27.96 15.23
CA ILE A 355 16.90 -26.51 15.16
C ILE A 355 15.45 -26.19 14.78
N LYS A 356 14.74 -25.51 15.69
CA LYS A 356 13.41 -24.93 15.46
C LYS A 356 13.30 -23.58 16.22
N PRO A 357 12.52 -22.59 15.74
CA PRO A 357 11.90 -22.55 14.40
C PRO A 357 12.97 -22.65 13.30
N ASP A 358 12.58 -22.94 12.05
CA ASP A 358 13.56 -22.99 10.95
C ASP A 358 13.99 -21.56 10.55
N ILE A 359 13.04 -20.62 10.61
CA ILE A 359 13.23 -19.21 10.22
C ILE A 359 12.24 -18.33 11.00
N VAL A 360 12.42 -17.01 10.94
CA VAL A 360 11.43 -16.04 11.45
C VAL A 360 10.88 -15.12 10.36
N GLY A 361 9.68 -14.58 10.62
CA GLY A 361 9.00 -13.58 9.78
C GLY A 361 8.29 -12.52 10.64
N ASP A 362 7.70 -11.51 10.00
CA ASP A 362 6.98 -10.46 10.72
C ASP A 362 5.65 -10.99 11.25
N GLY A 363 5.53 -11.09 12.57
CA GLY A 363 4.34 -11.60 13.23
C GLY A 363 3.74 -10.64 14.25
N VAL A 364 4.26 -9.41 14.35
CA VAL A 364 3.83 -8.47 15.38
C VAL A 364 3.07 -7.32 14.75
N ASN A 365 1.79 -7.24 15.11
CA ASN A 365 0.85 -6.21 14.74
C ASN A 365 0.64 -6.10 13.23
N VAL A 366 0.58 -7.22 12.52
CA VAL A 366 0.30 -7.22 11.08
C VAL A 366 -1.15 -6.78 10.85
N LEU A 367 -1.39 -5.81 9.96
CA LEU A 367 -2.72 -5.41 9.50
C LEU A 367 -3.16 -6.30 8.35
N SER A 368 -4.38 -6.80 8.40
CA SER A 368 -4.95 -7.56 7.29
C SER A 368 -6.48 -7.51 7.33
N VAL A 369 -7.11 -8.36 6.51
CA VAL A 369 -8.56 -8.47 6.35
C VAL A 369 -9.24 -8.82 7.67
N GLY A 370 -10.30 -8.07 8.01
CA GLY A 370 -11.24 -8.40 9.09
C GLY A 370 -12.63 -8.77 8.58
N VAL A 371 -13.46 -9.30 9.46
CA VAL A 371 -14.75 -9.91 9.06
C VAL A 371 -15.99 -9.09 9.39
N ASP A 372 -15.85 -7.95 10.10
CA ASP A 372 -16.99 -7.11 10.48
C ASP A 372 -17.84 -6.64 9.29
N ASN A 373 -17.19 -6.32 8.16
CA ASN A 373 -17.84 -5.93 6.91
C ASN A 373 -16.87 -6.10 5.73
N THR A 374 -17.35 -5.93 4.50
CA THR A 374 -16.56 -6.16 3.27
C THR A 374 -15.38 -5.21 3.08
N THR A 375 -15.21 -4.22 3.96
CA THR A 375 -14.11 -3.25 3.96
C THR A 375 -13.35 -3.20 5.29
N SER A 376 -13.58 -4.17 6.20
CA SER A 376 -12.98 -4.18 7.53
C SER A 376 -11.53 -4.67 7.51
N TYR A 377 -10.70 -4.04 8.32
CA TYR A 377 -9.32 -4.44 8.56
C TYR A 377 -9.08 -4.48 10.06
N LEU A 378 -8.31 -5.47 10.52
CA LEU A 378 -7.83 -5.51 11.90
C LEU A 378 -6.34 -5.80 11.94
N THR A 379 -5.74 -5.52 13.09
CA THR A 379 -4.35 -5.82 13.37
C THR A 379 -4.26 -6.98 14.36
N LEU A 380 -3.50 -8.01 14.01
CA LEU A 380 -3.22 -9.16 14.89
C LEU A 380 -1.72 -9.35 15.11
N SER A 381 -1.38 -10.00 16.22
CA SER A 381 -0.02 -10.44 16.55
C SER A 381 -0.02 -11.93 16.85
N GLY A 382 1.01 -12.62 16.38
CA GLY A 382 1.24 -14.04 16.62
C GLY A 382 2.22 -14.61 15.60
N THR A 383 2.82 -15.76 15.92
CA THR A 383 3.48 -16.61 14.90
C THR A 383 2.50 -17.01 13.80
N SER A 384 1.19 -17.01 14.11
CA SER A 384 0.08 -17.09 13.17
C SER A 384 0.05 -16.00 12.08
N MET A 385 0.69 -14.85 12.30
CA MET A 385 0.82 -13.77 11.30
C MET A 385 2.19 -13.83 10.60
N ALA A 386 3.22 -14.33 11.28
CA ALA A 386 4.54 -14.57 10.68
C ALA A 386 4.51 -15.69 9.62
N ALA A 387 3.82 -16.80 9.91
CA ALA A 387 3.67 -17.91 8.97
C ALA A 387 3.06 -17.50 7.61
N PRO A 388 1.95 -16.72 7.53
CA PRO A 388 1.42 -16.29 6.24
C PRO A 388 2.22 -15.16 5.60
N ASN A 389 2.95 -14.35 6.38
CA ASN A 389 3.95 -13.45 5.84
C ASN A 389 5.01 -14.25 5.08
N VAL A 390 5.59 -15.28 5.68
CA VAL A 390 6.56 -16.16 5.01
C VAL A 390 5.90 -16.91 3.84
N THR A 391 4.79 -17.60 4.05
CA THR A 391 4.13 -18.44 3.02
C THR A 391 3.80 -17.65 1.76
N GLY A 392 3.19 -16.47 1.91
CA GLY A 392 2.85 -15.61 0.79
C GLY A 392 4.07 -15.10 0.03
N SER A 393 5.20 -14.88 0.73
CA SER A 393 6.46 -14.50 0.10
C SER A 393 7.09 -15.66 -0.66
N LEU A 394 7.16 -16.85 -0.06
CA LEU A 394 7.73 -18.03 -0.70
C LEU A 394 7.01 -18.44 -2.00
N TYR A 395 5.71 -18.14 -2.09
CA TYR A 395 4.95 -18.33 -3.32
C TYR A 395 5.49 -17.49 -4.50
N LEU A 396 6.05 -16.32 -4.24
CA LEU A 396 6.75 -15.51 -5.25
C LEU A 396 8.10 -16.13 -5.66
N LEU A 397 8.81 -16.82 -4.76
CA LEU A 397 10.03 -17.55 -5.14
C LEU A 397 9.73 -18.73 -6.05
N GLN A 398 8.62 -19.44 -5.82
CA GLN A 398 8.14 -20.47 -6.75
C GLN A 398 7.73 -19.87 -8.10
N GLU A 399 7.06 -18.70 -8.10
CA GLU A 399 6.79 -17.94 -9.33
C GLU A 399 8.08 -17.65 -10.10
N TYR A 400 9.07 -17.11 -9.39
CA TYR A 400 10.34 -16.70 -9.99
C TYR A 400 11.12 -17.87 -10.55
N TYR A 401 11.29 -18.92 -9.73
CA TYR A 401 12.01 -20.11 -10.14
C TYR A 401 11.36 -20.76 -11.36
N ALA A 402 10.02 -20.89 -11.39
CA ALA A 402 9.31 -21.43 -12.54
C ALA A 402 9.50 -20.59 -13.81
N LYS A 403 9.51 -19.25 -13.70
CA LYS A 403 9.82 -18.37 -14.83
C LYS A 403 11.24 -18.57 -15.37
N GLN A 404 12.22 -18.84 -14.49
CA GLN A 404 13.61 -19.08 -14.89
C GLN A 404 13.87 -20.51 -15.38
N ASN A 405 13.04 -21.48 -14.99
CA ASN A 405 13.28 -22.92 -15.22
C ASN A 405 12.19 -23.58 -16.07
N GLY A 406 11.65 -22.87 -17.06
CA GLY A 406 10.73 -23.43 -18.05
C GLY A 406 9.41 -23.98 -17.47
N GLY A 407 8.94 -23.39 -16.36
CA GLY A 407 7.74 -23.80 -15.65
C GLY A 407 7.94 -24.87 -14.57
N ALA A 408 9.17 -25.35 -14.35
CA ALA A 408 9.47 -26.29 -13.28
C ALA A 408 9.46 -25.61 -11.90
N PHE A 409 8.98 -26.30 -10.87
CA PHE A 409 8.98 -25.81 -9.49
C PHE A 409 10.14 -26.41 -8.69
N MET A 410 10.57 -25.72 -7.64
CA MET A 410 11.50 -26.26 -6.66
C MET A 410 10.82 -27.33 -5.81
N ARG A 411 11.55 -28.40 -5.45
CA ARG A 411 11.17 -29.30 -4.35
C ARG A 411 11.01 -28.53 -3.05
N SER A 412 10.22 -29.05 -2.12
CA SER A 412 10.02 -28.47 -0.79
C SER A 412 11.34 -28.33 -0.04
N ALA A 413 12.21 -29.34 -0.10
CA ALA A 413 13.57 -29.28 0.46
C ALA A 413 14.45 -28.19 -0.18
N THR A 414 14.28 -27.91 -1.48
CA THR A 414 15.04 -26.88 -2.18
C THR A 414 14.56 -25.49 -1.77
N LEU A 415 13.26 -25.26 -1.71
CA LEU A 415 12.69 -24.00 -1.23
C LEU A 415 13.03 -23.75 0.25
N LYS A 416 12.88 -24.75 1.13
CA LYS A 416 13.25 -24.70 2.55
C LYS A 416 14.76 -24.43 2.70
N GLY A 417 15.60 -25.22 2.03
CA GLY A 417 17.05 -25.09 2.09
C GLY A 417 17.54 -23.75 1.54
N LEU A 418 16.95 -23.23 0.46
CA LEU A 418 17.27 -21.92 -0.11
C LEU A 418 17.01 -20.80 0.90
N VAL A 419 15.83 -20.78 1.53
CA VAL A 419 15.47 -19.67 2.42
C VAL A 419 16.22 -19.72 3.75
N CYS A 420 16.58 -20.91 4.23
CA CYS A 420 17.48 -21.07 5.37
C CYS A 420 18.92 -20.70 4.99
N HIS A 421 19.38 -21.05 3.78
CA HIS A 421 20.72 -20.71 3.29
C HIS A 421 20.94 -19.20 3.16
N THR A 422 19.91 -18.47 2.69
CA THR A 422 19.98 -17.02 2.43
C THR A 422 19.40 -16.17 3.55
N ALA A 423 18.93 -16.77 4.65
CA ALA A 423 18.32 -16.04 5.76
C ALA A 423 19.26 -14.94 6.29
N PHE A 424 18.68 -13.84 6.73
CA PHE A 424 19.41 -12.77 7.38
C PHE A 424 19.67 -13.19 8.83
N ASP A 425 20.95 -13.49 9.13
CA ASP A 425 21.44 -13.89 10.44
C ASP A 425 20.96 -12.92 11.56
N ALA A 426 20.44 -13.49 12.64
CA ALA A 426 19.86 -12.77 13.78
C ALA A 426 20.24 -13.48 15.07
N GLY A 427 20.43 -12.74 16.17
CA GLY A 427 20.88 -13.34 17.42
C GLY A 427 22.38 -13.65 17.40
N ASN A 428 22.74 -14.89 17.74
CA ASN A 428 24.14 -15.35 17.69
C ASN A 428 24.57 -15.52 16.22
N VAL A 429 25.88 -15.49 15.93
CA VAL A 429 26.36 -15.78 14.58
C VAL A 429 26.09 -17.24 14.24
N GLY A 430 25.38 -17.48 13.14
CA GLY A 430 24.96 -18.82 12.72
C GLY A 430 23.61 -19.19 13.33
N PRO A 431 23.13 -20.42 13.13
CA PRO A 431 21.80 -20.79 13.57
C PRO A 431 21.67 -20.80 15.10
N ASP A 432 20.47 -20.55 15.61
CA ASP A 432 20.14 -20.69 17.02
C ASP A 432 18.69 -21.19 17.23
N TYR A 433 18.32 -21.52 18.47
CA TYR A 433 16.98 -22.04 18.80
C TYR A 433 15.90 -20.95 18.98
N ILE A 434 16.24 -19.68 18.78
CA ILE A 434 15.33 -18.54 18.89
C ILE A 434 14.86 -18.09 17.50
N TYR A 435 15.82 -17.85 16.61
CA TYR A 435 15.64 -17.31 15.26
C TYR A 435 15.76 -18.39 14.16
N GLY A 436 16.18 -19.61 14.53
CA GLY A 436 16.47 -20.65 13.55
C GLY A 436 17.70 -20.29 12.73
N TRP A 437 17.57 -20.34 11.40
CA TRP A 437 18.59 -19.86 10.47
C TRP A 437 18.58 -18.33 10.27
N GLY A 438 17.60 -17.61 10.84
CA GLY A 438 17.52 -16.15 10.79
C GLY A 438 16.17 -15.63 10.27
N LEU A 439 16.14 -14.36 9.86
CA LEU A 439 14.96 -13.72 9.26
C LEU A 439 14.88 -14.01 7.76
N LEU A 440 13.68 -14.30 7.23
CA LEU A 440 13.47 -14.49 5.79
C LEU A 440 14.03 -13.30 4.99
N ASN A 441 14.90 -13.60 4.03
CA ASN A 441 15.53 -12.62 3.14
C ASN A 441 15.20 -12.94 1.68
N MET A 442 14.09 -12.39 1.21
CA MET A 442 13.60 -12.58 -0.16
C MET A 442 14.56 -12.06 -1.24
N PRO A 443 15.23 -10.89 -1.09
CA PRO A 443 16.19 -10.43 -2.07
C PRO A 443 17.33 -11.41 -2.32
N GLU A 444 17.96 -11.90 -1.25
CA GLU A 444 19.09 -12.83 -1.34
C GLU A 444 18.67 -14.19 -1.91
N ALA A 445 17.48 -14.69 -1.54
CA ALA A 445 16.92 -15.93 -2.11
C ALA A 445 16.67 -15.79 -3.62
N ALA A 446 16.07 -14.68 -4.06
CA ALA A 446 15.82 -14.42 -5.48
C ALA A 446 17.13 -14.20 -6.26
N GLN A 447 18.12 -13.54 -5.66
CA GLN A 447 19.44 -13.36 -6.28
C GLN A 447 20.14 -14.71 -6.47
N ALA A 448 20.09 -15.60 -5.47
CA ALA A 448 20.64 -16.95 -5.60
C ALA A 448 19.95 -17.78 -6.71
N ILE A 449 18.66 -17.57 -6.99
CA ILE A 449 17.99 -18.20 -8.15
C ILE A 449 18.50 -17.59 -9.47
N THR A 450 18.65 -16.26 -9.53
CA THR A 450 19.17 -15.54 -10.71
C THR A 450 20.58 -15.99 -11.08
N ASP A 451 21.41 -16.19 -10.07
CA ASP A 451 22.83 -16.51 -10.22
C ASP A 451 23.12 -18.00 -10.46
N ASN A 452 22.06 -18.83 -10.49
CA ASN A 452 22.19 -20.29 -10.53
C ASN A 452 22.94 -20.77 -11.77
N GLY A 453 23.96 -21.61 -11.57
CA GLY A 453 24.83 -22.13 -12.62
C GLY A 453 26.03 -21.22 -12.94
N GLY A 454 26.14 -20.07 -12.27
CA GLY A 454 27.27 -19.16 -12.35
C GLY A 454 27.80 -18.79 -10.97
N LYS A 455 27.21 -17.76 -10.35
CA LYS A 455 27.65 -17.22 -9.05
C LYS A 455 27.02 -17.93 -7.84
N SER A 456 26.03 -18.77 -8.10
CA SER A 456 25.43 -19.69 -7.14
C SER A 456 25.20 -21.05 -7.78
N ILE A 457 24.92 -22.05 -6.95
CA ILE A 457 24.41 -23.36 -7.34
C ILE A 457 23.14 -23.60 -6.55
N VAL A 458 22.02 -23.84 -7.24
CA VAL A 458 20.77 -24.33 -6.66
C VAL A 458 20.39 -25.58 -7.44
N SER A 459 20.71 -26.75 -6.90
CA SER A 459 20.63 -28.02 -7.63
C SER A 459 19.94 -29.11 -6.83
N GLU A 460 19.02 -29.83 -7.47
CA GLU A 460 18.40 -31.04 -6.93
C GLU A 460 19.17 -32.28 -7.38
N LYS A 461 19.56 -33.13 -6.43
CA LYS A 461 20.42 -34.30 -6.61
C LYS A 461 19.84 -35.54 -5.93
N THR A 462 20.48 -36.69 -6.14
CA THR A 462 20.12 -37.94 -5.48
C THR A 462 21.41 -38.68 -5.12
N LEU A 463 21.50 -39.11 -3.87
CA LEU A 463 22.62 -39.85 -3.32
C LEU A 463 22.21 -41.31 -3.15
N SER A 464 22.93 -42.24 -3.78
CA SER A 464 22.65 -43.68 -3.67
C SER A 464 23.38 -44.32 -2.49
N GLN A 465 22.95 -45.51 -2.06
CA GLN A 465 23.63 -46.26 -1.00
C GLN A 465 25.13 -46.43 -1.30
N GLY A 466 25.98 -46.13 -0.31
CA GLY A 466 27.44 -46.10 -0.42
C GLY A 466 28.05 -45.01 -1.30
N GLN A 467 27.25 -44.14 -1.92
CA GLN A 467 27.75 -43.09 -2.82
C GLN A 467 28.28 -41.87 -2.04
N THR A 468 29.36 -41.30 -2.55
CA THR A 468 29.84 -39.95 -2.23
C THR A 468 29.84 -39.11 -3.52
N GLN A 469 29.36 -37.88 -3.44
CA GLN A 469 29.37 -36.92 -4.56
C GLN A 469 30.25 -35.73 -4.24
N THR A 470 31.04 -35.27 -5.22
CA THR A 470 31.95 -34.14 -5.06
C THR A 470 31.66 -33.05 -6.08
N TYR A 471 31.81 -31.79 -5.64
CA TYR A 471 31.59 -30.60 -6.44
C TYR A 471 32.77 -29.65 -6.23
N ASN A 472 33.52 -29.39 -7.30
CA ASN A 472 34.61 -28.43 -7.26
C ASN A 472 34.09 -27.05 -7.59
N VAL A 473 34.33 -26.09 -6.72
CA VAL A 473 33.92 -24.69 -6.89
C VAL A 473 35.11 -23.77 -6.66
N ILE A 474 35.10 -22.62 -7.30
CA ILE A 474 36.08 -21.56 -7.05
C ILE A 474 35.35 -20.42 -6.37
N ALA A 475 35.86 -19.99 -5.21
CA ALA A 475 35.27 -18.88 -4.48
C ALA A 475 35.38 -17.59 -5.31
N SER A 476 34.28 -16.88 -5.50
CA SER A 476 34.26 -15.66 -6.33
C SER A 476 34.73 -14.41 -5.61
N GLY A 477 34.61 -14.38 -4.29
CA GLY A 477 34.82 -13.16 -3.52
C GLY A 477 33.65 -12.18 -3.57
N SER A 478 32.62 -12.38 -4.41
CA SER A 478 31.42 -11.52 -4.39
C SER A 478 30.71 -11.53 -3.03
N ARG A 479 30.89 -12.61 -2.27
CA ARG A 479 30.54 -12.80 -0.87
C ARG A 479 31.33 -13.99 -0.31
N LEU A 480 31.20 -14.26 0.98
CA LEU A 480 31.79 -15.44 1.61
C LEU A 480 31.15 -16.73 1.08
N LEU A 481 31.97 -17.77 0.90
CA LEU A 481 31.53 -19.07 0.43
C LEU A 481 30.70 -19.79 1.50
N ALA A 482 29.48 -20.19 1.13
CA ALA A 482 28.62 -21.03 1.96
C ALA A 482 28.04 -22.16 1.10
N ALA A 483 27.91 -23.35 1.68
CA ALA A 483 27.28 -24.51 1.05
C ALA A 483 26.29 -25.16 2.01
N THR A 484 25.07 -25.42 1.54
CA THR A 484 24.00 -26.06 2.29
C THR A 484 23.49 -27.28 1.54
N ILE A 485 23.30 -28.38 2.25
CA ILE A 485 22.43 -29.47 1.80
C ILE A 485 21.12 -29.46 2.60
N ALA A 486 20.02 -29.79 1.92
CA ALA A 486 18.71 -29.93 2.53
C ALA A 486 17.94 -31.09 1.89
N TRP A 487 17.25 -31.92 2.67
CA TRP A 487 16.50 -33.05 2.15
C TRP A 487 15.17 -33.28 2.87
N THR A 488 14.20 -33.81 2.14
CA THR A 488 12.95 -34.32 2.71
C THR A 488 13.21 -35.73 3.22
N ASP A 489 13.35 -35.88 4.52
CA ASP A 489 13.69 -37.15 5.17
C ASP A 489 12.46 -38.05 5.33
N LEU A 490 12.64 -39.35 5.56
CA LEU A 490 11.51 -40.23 5.91
C LEU A 490 10.98 -39.89 7.31
N GLN A 491 9.74 -40.27 7.61
CA GLN A 491 9.19 -40.15 8.97
C GLN A 491 10.08 -40.87 9.99
N GLY A 492 10.38 -40.20 11.10
CA GLY A 492 11.10 -40.81 12.23
C GLY A 492 10.19 -41.72 13.06
N THR A 493 10.78 -42.47 13.99
CA THR A 493 10.00 -43.22 14.99
C THR A 493 9.42 -42.27 16.03
N ALA A 494 8.09 -42.27 16.16
CA ALA A 494 7.38 -41.49 17.17
C ALA A 494 7.91 -41.79 18.57
N THR A 495 8.08 -40.74 19.39
CA THR A 495 8.45 -40.90 20.79
C THR A 495 7.26 -41.47 21.57
N THR A 496 7.52 -42.35 22.53
CA THR A 496 6.49 -42.84 23.45
C THR A 496 5.90 -41.67 24.25
N GLU A 497 4.58 -41.57 24.31
CA GLU A 497 3.86 -40.51 25.04
C GLU A 497 4.32 -40.41 26.51
N GLY A 498 4.44 -39.17 27.00
CA GLY A 498 4.88 -38.87 28.37
C GLY A 498 6.40 -38.89 28.59
N VAL A 499 7.21 -39.20 27.58
CA VAL A 499 8.67 -39.03 27.64
C VAL A 499 9.01 -37.57 27.35
N ILE A 500 9.79 -36.95 28.22
CA ILE A 500 10.23 -35.54 28.13
C ILE A 500 11.70 -35.50 27.66
N ASN A 501 12.05 -34.55 26.79
CA ASN A 501 13.42 -34.23 26.38
C ASN A 501 14.20 -35.43 25.80
N SER A 502 13.54 -36.24 24.96
CA SER A 502 14.18 -37.43 24.38
C SER A 502 15.22 -37.08 23.31
N ARG A 503 16.51 -37.15 23.65
CA ARG A 503 17.64 -36.90 22.71
C ARG A 503 17.86 -37.99 21.65
N THR A 504 16.91 -38.90 21.46
CA THR A 504 16.99 -39.93 20.42
C THR A 504 16.71 -39.28 19.06
N PRO A 505 17.68 -39.20 18.13
CA PRO A 505 17.50 -38.50 16.87
C PRO A 505 16.28 -39.01 16.10
N LYS A 506 15.51 -38.09 15.52
CA LYS A 506 14.41 -38.43 14.62
C LYS A 506 14.84 -38.53 13.17
N LEU A 507 16.05 -38.09 12.84
CA LEU A 507 16.66 -38.25 11.52
C LEU A 507 16.78 -39.74 11.14
N VAL A 508 16.38 -40.09 9.91
CA VAL A 508 16.41 -41.46 9.40
C VAL A 508 17.57 -41.63 8.42
N ASN A 509 17.62 -40.81 7.38
CA ASN A 509 18.75 -40.77 6.46
C ASN A 509 19.69 -39.63 6.88
N ASP A 510 20.88 -39.99 7.37
CA ASP A 510 21.93 -39.07 7.80
C ASP A 510 22.85 -38.76 6.61
N LEU A 511 22.69 -37.56 6.03
CA LEU A 511 23.55 -37.03 4.97
C LEU A 511 24.53 -36.02 5.56
N ASP A 512 25.77 -36.07 5.08
CA ASP A 512 26.85 -35.20 5.51
C ASP A 512 27.34 -34.32 4.37
N ILE A 513 27.54 -33.03 4.65
CA ILE A 513 28.36 -32.13 3.82
C ILE A 513 29.70 -31.84 4.50
N ARG A 514 30.76 -31.80 3.69
CA ARG A 514 32.08 -31.26 4.05
C ARG A 514 32.57 -30.34 2.95
N VAL A 515 33.32 -29.30 3.30
CA VAL A 515 34.01 -28.46 2.31
C VAL A 515 35.49 -28.46 2.63
N SER A 516 36.36 -28.65 1.63
CA SER A 516 37.82 -28.61 1.84
C SER A 516 38.51 -27.70 0.84
N ASP A 517 39.52 -26.97 1.29
CA ASP A 517 40.42 -26.17 0.44
C ASP A 517 41.71 -26.93 0.07
N GLY A 518 41.76 -28.24 0.36
CA GLY A 518 42.93 -29.10 0.19
C GLY A 518 43.85 -29.20 1.43
N THR A 519 43.73 -28.27 2.39
CA THR A 519 44.52 -28.27 3.64
C THR A 519 43.62 -28.37 4.87
N THR A 520 42.52 -27.64 4.87
CA THR A 520 41.53 -27.58 5.95
C THR A 520 40.23 -28.23 5.46
N THR A 521 39.56 -28.97 6.35
CA THR A 521 38.20 -29.47 6.12
C THR A 521 37.25 -28.74 7.06
N PHE A 522 36.27 -28.06 6.49
CA PHE A 522 35.22 -27.33 7.19
C PHE A 522 33.99 -28.24 7.36
N THR A 523 33.44 -28.23 8.56
CA THR A 523 32.26 -29.02 8.97
C THR A 523 31.05 -28.12 9.20
N PRO A 524 29.82 -28.67 9.14
CA PRO A 524 28.61 -27.87 9.26
C PRO A 524 28.40 -27.32 10.67
N TRP A 525 27.48 -26.37 10.79
CA TRP A 525 27.00 -25.86 12.08
C TRP A 525 26.26 -26.93 12.89
N VAL A 526 26.48 -26.93 14.20
CA VAL A 526 25.83 -27.80 15.20
C VAL A 526 25.54 -26.98 16.46
N LEU A 527 24.34 -27.17 17.02
CA LEU A 527 23.94 -26.64 18.33
C LEU A 527 23.94 -27.73 19.41
N ASP A 528 24.17 -27.33 20.65
CA ASP A 528 24.11 -28.21 21.83
C ASP A 528 22.73 -28.05 22.49
N PRO A 529 21.82 -29.05 22.41
CA PRO A 529 20.49 -28.96 23.02
C PRO A 529 20.54 -28.93 24.56
N GLU A 530 21.66 -29.32 25.18
CA GLU A 530 21.84 -29.19 26.64
C GLU A 530 22.27 -27.78 27.05
N LYS A 531 22.66 -26.93 26.09
CA LYS A 531 23.05 -25.53 26.28
C LYS A 531 22.38 -24.64 25.24
N PRO A 532 21.04 -24.57 25.22
CA PRO A 532 20.30 -23.99 24.09
C PRO A 532 20.50 -22.49 23.86
N GLY A 533 21.05 -21.75 24.84
CA GLY A 533 21.40 -20.33 24.66
C GLY A 533 22.82 -20.05 24.16
N PHE A 534 23.65 -21.08 23.94
CA PHE A 534 25.03 -20.91 23.50
C PHE A 534 25.10 -20.77 21.97
N ALA A 535 26.10 -20.05 21.47
CA ALA A 535 26.32 -19.91 20.04
C ALA A 535 26.62 -21.25 19.37
N ALA A 536 26.23 -21.39 18.10
CA ALA A 536 26.54 -22.58 17.30
C ALA A 536 28.05 -22.83 17.21
N THR A 537 28.40 -24.09 17.09
CA THR A 537 29.77 -24.56 16.86
C THR A 537 29.82 -25.37 15.57
N HIS A 538 31.00 -25.84 15.16
CA HIS A 538 31.14 -26.68 13.98
C HIS A 538 31.37 -28.14 14.38
N GLY A 539 30.72 -29.06 13.67
CA GLY A 539 30.83 -30.48 13.97
C GLY A 539 30.04 -31.35 13.01
N ASP A 540 29.88 -32.62 13.39
CA ASP A 540 29.03 -33.58 12.69
C ASP A 540 27.58 -33.38 13.11
N ASN A 541 26.67 -33.05 12.19
CA ASN A 541 25.26 -32.87 12.53
C ASN A 541 24.50 -34.20 12.33
N ILE A 542 24.09 -34.80 13.43
CA ILE A 542 23.43 -36.11 13.43
C ILE A 542 21.89 -36.01 13.55
N ARG A 543 21.32 -34.80 13.44
CA ARG A 543 19.92 -34.52 13.84
C ARG A 543 19.13 -33.79 12.78
N ASP A 544 19.69 -32.75 12.18
CA ASP A 544 18.97 -31.88 11.26
C ASP A 544 18.99 -32.42 9.83
N ASN A 545 17.89 -32.24 9.09
CA ASN A 545 17.81 -32.51 7.66
C ASN A 545 18.24 -31.31 6.79
N ILE A 546 18.98 -30.38 7.40
CA ILE A 546 19.64 -29.24 6.78
C ILE A 546 21.01 -29.12 7.42
N GLU A 547 22.06 -29.16 6.60
CA GLU A 547 23.43 -28.89 7.04
C GLU A 547 24.00 -27.72 6.24
N GLN A 548 24.60 -26.74 6.91
CA GLN A 548 25.30 -25.62 6.27
C GLN A 548 26.74 -25.56 6.73
N VAL A 549 27.66 -25.51 5.76
CA VAL A 549 29.07 -25.15 5.96
C VAL A 549 29.26 -23.71 5.52
N TYR A 550 29.64 -22.84 6.45
CA TYR A 550 29.98 -21.44 6.19
C TYR A 550 31.49 -21.24 6.32
N ILE A 551 32.12 -20.59 5.34
CA ILE A 551 33.57 -20.40 5.31
C ILE A 551 33.89 -18.91 5.53
N PRO A 552 34.08 -18.46 6.80
CA PRO A 552 34.27 -17.05 7.13
C PRO A 552 35.53 -16.45 6.49
N ASN A 553 36.51 -17.30 6.18
CA ASN A 553 37.78 -16.92 5.57
C ASN A 553 37.94 -17.44 4.14
N SER A 554 36.85 -17.55 3.38
CA SER A 554 36.96 -17.98 1.97
C SER A 554 37.87 -17.03 1.19
N VAL A 555 38.80 -17.60 0.42
CA VAL A 555 39.81 -16.88 -0.35
C VAL A 555 39.35 -16.81 -1.81
N PRO A 556 39.11 -15.61 -2.37
CA PRO A 556 38.74 -15.45 -3.78
C PRO A 556 39.74 -16.15 -4.70
N GLY A 557 39.24 -16.80 -5.75
CA GLY A 557 40.05 -17.57 -6.71
C GLY A 557 40.62 -18.89 -6.18
N ARG A 558 40.43 -19.23 -4.90
CA ARG A 558 40.81 -20.56 -4.38
C ARG A 558 39.76 -21.60 -4.74
N ALA A 559 40.22 -22.80 -5.10
CA ALA A 559 39.37 -23.95 -5.32
C ALA A 559 38.98 -24.61 -3.99
N TYR A 560 37.71 -24.96 -3.87
CA TYR A 560 37.14 -25.71 -2.76
C TYR A 560 36.42 -26.95 -3.30
N THR A 561 36.57 -28.07 -2.61
CA THR A 561 35.85 -29.32 -2.89
C THR A 561 34.74 -29.48 -1.88
N ILE A 562 33.50 -29.42 -2.34
CA ILE A 562 32.31 -29.76 -1.56
C ILE A 562 32.07 -31.26 -1.72
N THR A 563 31.97 -31.99 -0.62
CA THR A 563 31.71 -33.43 -0.59
C THR A 563 30.40 -33.68 0.12
N VAL A 564 29.50 -34.43 -0.51
CA VAL A 564 28.24 -34.89 0.07
C VAL A 564 28.27 -36.41 0.15
N SER A 565 28.09 -36.95 1.35
CA SER A 565 28.06 -38.38 1.65
C SER A 565 26.89 -38.72 2.57
N HIS A 566 26.80 -39.97 3.02
CA HIS A 566 25.81 -40.39 4.02
C HIS A 566 26.40 -41.43 4.96
N LYS A 567 25.77 -41.56 6.13
CA LYS A 567 26.09 -42.60 7.12
C LYS A 567 25.06 -43.72 7.09
N GLY A 568 25.52 -44.91 7.45
CA GLY A 568 24.64 -46.07 7.63
C GLY A 568 23.97 -46.54 6.33
N THR A 569 22.69 -46.90 6.43
CA THR A 569 21.90 -47.41 5.31
C THR A 569 20.76 -46.45 5.00
N LEU A 570 20.73 -45.95 3.77
CA LEU A 570 19.62 -45.16 3.26
C LEU A 570 18.38 -46.05 3.14
N SER A 571 17.31 -45.70 3.84
CA SER A 571 16.13 -46.57 4.02
C SER A 571 15.43 -46.96 2.70
N SER A 572 15.56 -46.15 1.66
CA SER A 572 15.01 -46.44 0.31
C SER A 572 16.08 -46.82 -0.73
N GLY A 573 17.32 -47.07 -0.29
CA GLY A 573 18.49 -47.30 -1.16
C GLY A 573 19.06 -46.03 -1.81
N SER A 574 18.35 -44.90 -1.71
CA SER A 574 18.83 -43.57 -2.11
C SER A 574 18.14 -42.46 -1.30
N GLN A 575 18.65 -41.24 -1.36
CA GLN A 575 17.99 -40.04 -0.81
C GLN A 575 18.17 -38.87 -1.79
N ALA A 576 17.05 -38.24 -2.12
CA ALA A 576 17.04 -36.98 -2.84
C ALA A 576 17.49 -35.84 -1.92
N TYR A 577 18.35 -34.94 -2.40
CA TYR A 577 18.78 -33.78 -1.63
C TYR A 577 18.94 -32.54 -2.53
N SER A 578 18.93 -31.37 -1.93
CA SER A 578 19.17 -30.08 -2.58
C SER A 578 20.55 -29.58 -2.17
N LEU A 579 21.34 -29.10 -3.12
CA LEU A 579 22.62 -28.42 -2.89
C LEU A 579 22.41 -26.94 -3.21
N ILE A 580 22.57 -26.08 -2.21
CA ILE A 580 22.57 -24.62 -2.35
C ILE A 580 23.98 -24.11 -2.02
N VAL A 581 24.62 -23.40 -2.95
CA VAL A 581 25.97 -22.83 -2.76
C VAL A 581 25.97 -21.38 -3.23
N THR A 582 26.51 -20.47 -2.43
CA THR A 582 26.70 -19.06 -2.79
C THR A 582 28.15 -18.64 -2.56
N GLY A 583 28.58 -17.55 -3.19
CA GLY A 583 29.99 -17.12 -3.16
C GLY A 583 30.90 -17.94 -4.08
N VAL A 584 30.33 -18.54 -5.13
CA VAL A 584 31.05 -19.34 -6.15
C VAL A 584 31.09 -18.62 -7.50
N GLY A 585 31.68 -19.26 -8.50
CA GLY A 585 31.80 -18.70 -9.86
C GLY A 585 33.04 -17.83 -10.06
N GLY A 586 34.03 -17.93 -9.17
CA GLY A 586 35.30 -17.22 -9.30
C GLY A 586 36.25 -17.83 -10.33
N THR A 587 37.33 -17.11 -10.59
CA THR A 587 38.44 -17.54 -11.44
C THR A 587 39.69 -17.75 -10.60
N ALA A 588 40.43 -18.83 -10.85
CA ALA A 588 41.70 -19.05 -10.17
C ALA A 588 42.75 -18.02 -10.61
N TYR A 589 43.39 -17.37 -9.63
CA TYR A 589 44.48 -16.44 -9.91
C TYR A 589 45.67 -17.17 -10.55
N CYS A 590 46.36 -16.47 -11.44
CA CYS A 590 47.58 -16.95 -12.06
C CYS A 590 48.66 -17.32 -11.02
N ALA A 591 49.50 -18.30 -11.33
CA ALA A 591 50.66 -18.63 -10.50
C ALA A 591 51.73 -17.53 -10.57
N SER A 592 52.41 -17.27 -9.46
CA SER A 592 53.57 -16.36 -9.37
C SER A 592 54.58 -16.94 -8.39
N ALA A 593 55.79 -17.28 -8.88
CA ALA A 593 56.83 -17.84 -8.04
C ALA A 593 58.22 -17.66 -8.67
N PRO A 594 59.28 -17.47 -7.87
CA PRO A 594 60.65 -17.50 -8.35
C PRO A 594 61.10 -18.95 -8.66
N LEU A 595 62.16 -19.07 -9.46
CA LEU A 595 62.90 -20.33 -9.67
C LEU A 595 63.80 -20.68 -8.47
N SER A 596 64.16 -19.69 -7.65
CA SER A 596 64.94 -19.86 -6.42
C SER A 596 64.46 -18.90 -5.33
N SER A 597 64.31 -19.40 -4.11
CA SER A 597 63.93 -18.60 -2.93
C SER A 597 65.13 -17.99 -2.21
N THR A 598 66.32 -17.91 -2.82
CA THR A 598 67.50 -17.39 -2.12
C THR A 598 67.53 -15.86 -2.11
N ASP A 599 68.31 -15.31 -1.18
CA ASP A 599 68.83 -13.94 -1.16
C ASP A 599 67.81 -12.86 -0.77
N SER A 600 66.75 -12.60 -1.54
CA SER A 600 65.86 -11.45 -1.32
C SER A 600 64.47 -11.82 -0.78
N ARG A 601 63.92 -10.96 0.09
CA ARG A 601 62.62 -11.16 0.77
C ARG A 601 61.92 -9.84 1.09
N VAL A 602 60.65 -9.90 1.48
CA VAL A 602 59.92 -8.79 2.12
C VAL A 602 60.06 -8.93 3.64
N ASP A 603 60.60 -7.90 4.30
CA ASP A 603 60.79 -7.88 5.77
C ASP A 603 59.55 -7.35 6.50
N ASN A 604 58.80 -6.43 5.90
CA ASN A 604 57.56 -5.90 6.45
C ASN A 604 56.63 -5.37 5.34
N PHE A 605 55.32 -5.54 5.52
CA PHE A 605 54.28 -5.00 4.67
C PHE A 605 53.16 -4.38 5.51
N LYS A 606 52.79 -3.12 5.24
CA LYS A 606 51.70 -2.41 5.93
C LYS A 606 50.72 -1.80 4.95
N LEU A 607 49.43 -2.07 5.15
CA LEU A 607 48.32 -1.42 4.44
C LEU A 607 47.07 -1.47 5.30
N ALA A 608 46.43 -0.31 5.52
CA ALA A 608 45.22 -0.19 6.34
C ALA A 608 45.39 -0.84 7.73
N ASN A 609 44.66 -1.93 8.01
CA ASN A 609 44.72 -2.69 9.27
C ASN A 609 45.77 -3.83 9.28
N ILE A 610 46.54 -4.01 8.20
CA ILE A 610 47.64 -4.99 8.14
C ILE A 610 48.97 -4.32 8.50
N ASP A 611 49.71 -4.95 9.40
CA ASP A 611 51.14 -4.73 9.66
C ASP A 611 51.79 -6.10 9.85
N ASN A 612 52.34 -6.66 8.77
CA ASN A 612 52.85 -8.02 8.72
C ASN A 612 54.38 -8.03 8.60
N SER A 613 55.05 -8.71 9.53
CA SER A 613 56.50 -8.94 9.51
C SER A 613 56.77 -10.45 9.42
N PRO A 614 56.98 -10.99 8.21
CA PRO A 614 57.24 -12.41 7.99
C PRO A 614 58.37 -12.98 8.86
N ALA A 615 58.25 -14.27 9.22
CA ALA A 615 59.30 -14.99 9.95
C ALA A 615 60.66 -14.93 9.23
N ALA A 616 61.76 -15.05 9.98
CA ALA A 616 63.10 -14.99 9.40
C ALA A 616 63.37 -16.14 8.40
N GLY A 617 64.02 -15.81 7.29
CA GLY A 617 64.32 -16.73 6.18
C GLY A 617 63.73 -16.25 4.86
N CYS A 618 64.06 -16.92 3.76
CA CYS A 618 63.43 -16.64 2.47
C CYS A 618 62.55 -17.81 2.02
N THR A 619 61.43 -17.45 1.38
CA THR A 619 60.43 -18.34 0.82
C THR A 619 60.17 -17.93 -0.62
N SER A 620 59.74 -18.87 -1.45
CA SER A 620 59.35 -18.57 -2.84
C SER A 620 57.97 -17.92 -2.91
N TYR A 621 57.06 -18.40 -2.06
CA TYR A 621 55.67 -17.98 -2.00
C TYR A 621 55.18 -18.02 -0.55
N SER A 622 54.53 -16.94 -0.11
CA SER A 622 53.99 -16.79 1.24
C SER A 622 52.48 -16.48 1.15
N ASP A 623 51.66 -17.41 1.64
CA ASP A 623 50.20 -17.23 1.68
C ASP A 623 49.78 -16.56 3.00
N TYR A 624 49.44 -15.28 2.92
CA TYR A 624 48.94 -14.49 4.05
C TYR A 624 47.47 -14.13 3.89
N THR A 625 46.70 -14.92 3.13
CA THR A 625 45.26 -14.65 2.90
C THR A 625 44.39 -14.78 4.16
N SER A 626 44.92 -15.29 5.27
CA SER A 626 44.31 -15.19 6.60
C SER A 626 44.31 -13.74 7.15
N LEU A 627 45.18 -12.86 6.64
CA LEU A 627 45.18 -11.43 6.92
C LEU A 627 44.36 -10.72 5.85
N THR A 628 43.38 -9.92 6.29
CA THR A 628 42.44 -9.23 5.38
C THR A 628 42.59 -7.72 5.51
N ALA A 629 42.96 -7.05 4.42
CA ALA A 629 42.97 -5.59 4.34
C ALA A 629 41.54 -5.08 4.17
N GLN A 630 41.10 -4.20 5.07
CA GLN A 630 39.78 -3.58 5.03
C GLN A 630 39.88 -2.19 4.40
N LEU A 631 39.37 -2.07 3.18
CA LEU A 631 39.54 -0.90 2.33
C LEU A 631 38.18 -0.31 1.98
N GLU A 632 37.91 0.92 2.41
CA GLU A 632 36.69 1.65 2.06
C GLU A 632 36.75 2.14 0.61
N GLN A 633 35.62 2.07 -0.10
CA GLN A 633 35.45 2.62 -1.44
C GLN A 633 36.03 4.04 -1.54
N ALA A 634 36.84 4.30 -2.58
CA ALA A 634 37.42 5.62 -2.88
C ALA A 634 38.29 6.27 -1.80
N LYS A 635 38.62 5.56 -0.72
CA LYS A 635 39.50 6.07 0.32
C LYS A 635 40.97 5.85 -0.04
N THR A 636 41.81 6.79 0.38
CA THR A 636 43.26 6.71 0.24
C THR A 636 43.89 6.16 1.52
N TYR A 637 44.77 5.17 1.39
CA TYR A 637 45.46 4.52 2.50
C TYR A 637 46.99 4.62 2.32
N PRO A 638 47.76 4.86 3.40
CA PRO A 638 49.20 4.73 3.35
C PRO A 638 49.60 3.26 3.18
N LEU A 639 50.58 3.02 2.32
CA LEU A 639 51.20 1.72 2.03
C LEU A 639 52.70 1.81 2.38
N SER A 640 53.20 0.83 3.11
CA SER A 640 54.62 0.70 3.46
C SER A 640 55.14 -0.70 3.18
N ILE A 641 56.32 -0.82 2.56
CA ILE A 641 56.96 -2.11 2.26
C ILE A 641 58.45 -2.01 2.55
N THR A 642 58.98 -2.89 3.40
CA THR A 642 60.41 -3.02 3.65
C THR A 642 60.96 -4.21 2.86
N LEU A 643 61.87 -3.95 1.92
CA LEU A 643 62.55 -5.00 1.17
C LEU A 643 63.84 -5.37 1.89
N GLY A 644 64.09 -6.66 2.11
CA GLY A 644 65.19 -7.18 2.91
C GLY A 644 66.01 -8.25 2.21
N THR A 645 66.80 -8.98 2.99
CA THR A 645 67.60 -10.11 2.52
C THR A 645 67.70 -11.19 3.59
N CYS A 646 67.78 -12.45 3.19
CA CYS A 646 68.13 -13.58 4.07
C CYS A 646 69.45 -14.26 3.65
N GLY A 647 70.15 -13.70 2.66
CA GLY A 647 71.34 -14.28 2.04
C GLY A 647 72.27 -13.18 1.56
N ASN A 648 72.74 -13.29 0.31
CA ASN A 648 73.52 -12.22 -0.30
C ASN A 648 72.61 -11.07 -0.74
N ASN A 649 73.16 -9.87 -0.82
CA ASN A 649 72.40 -8.69 -1.19
C ASN A 649 72.60 -8.36 -2.67
N PHE A 650 71.49 -8.23 -3.41
CA PHE A 650 71.45 -7.84 -4.82
C PHE A 650 70.46 -6.70 -5.06
N ASN A 651 70.48 -6.13 -6.26
CA ASN A 651 69.44 -5.20 -6.70
C ASN A 651 68.09 -5.94 -6.72
N LYS A 652 67.09 -5.36 -6.07
CA LYS A 652 65.72 -5.89 -6.02
C LYS A 652 64.68 -4.79 -6.06
N ALA A 653 63.51 -5.13 -6.56
CA ALA A 653 62.35 -4.25 -6.55
C ALA A 653 61.09 -5.08 -6.33
N ALA A 654 60.00 -4.42 -5.92
CA ALA A 654 58.70 -5.05 -5.73
C ALA A 654 57.57 -4.26 -6.39
N LYS A 655 56.50 -4.97 -6.76
CA LYS A 655 55.22 -4.40 -7.18
C LYS A 655 54.08 -4.95 -6.34
N VAL A 656 53.05 -4.14 -6.14
CA VAL A 656 51.80 -4.52 -5.47
C VAL A 656 50.64 -4.42 -6.45
N PHE A 657 49.82 -5.46 -6.51
CA PHE A 657 48.64 -5.57 -7.34
C PHE A 657 47.42 -5.82 -6.46
N ILE A 658 46.28 -5.16 -6.73
CA ILE A 658 45.01 -5.43 -6.06
C ILE A 658 43.96 -5.60 -7.13
N ASP A 659 43.35 -6.78 -7.18
CA ASP A 659 42.22 -7.04 -8.08
C ASP A 659 41.00 -6.28 -7.54
N TRP A 660 40.64 -5.17 -8.19
CA TRP A 660 39.61 -4.27 -7.71
C TRP A 660 38.20 -4.72 -8.08
N ASN A 661 38.08 -5.48 -9.16
CA ASN A 661 36.80 -5.92 -9.70
C ASN A 661 36.42 -7.36 -9.27
N ALA A 662 37.31 -8.04 -8.54
CA ALA A 662 37.19 -9.40 -8.02
C ALA A 662 36.92 -10.43 -9.12
N ASN A 663 37.51 -10.27 -10.31
CA ASN A 663 37.31 -11.18 -11.44
C ASN A 663 38.34 -12.33 -11.48
N GLY A 664 39.37 -12.30 -10.62
CA GLY A 664 40.41 -13.32 -10.52
C GLY A 664 41.60 -13.11 -11.45
N VAL A 665 41.71 -11.95 -12.11
CA VAL A 665 42.78 -11.57 -13.03
C VAL A 665 43.39 -10.26 -12.57
N PHE A 666 44.72 -10.16 -12.56
CA PHE A 666 45.41 -8.89 -12.30
C PHE A 666 45.64 -8.13 -13.60
N GLU A 667 44.86 -7.09 -13.85
CA GLU A 667 44.99 -6.23 -15.04
C GLU A 667 46.03 -5.11 -14.86
N ASP A 668 46.41 -4.46 -15.96
CA ASP A 668 47.42 -3.38 -15.93
C ASP A 668 46.97 -2.19 -15.07
N ASN A 669 45.66 -1.90 -15.01
CA ASN A 669 45.07 -0.86 -14.16
C ASN A 669 44.96 -1.23 -12.68
N GLU A 670 45.42 -2.43 -12.30
CA GLU A 670 45.37 -2.98 -10.94
C GLU A 670 46.74 -3.02 -10.25
N LEU A 671 47.79 -2.54 -10.94
CA LEU A 671 49.08 -2.21 -10.33
C LEU A 671 48.94 -0.96 -9.45
N VAL A 672 49.07 -1.12 -8.14
CA VAL A 672 48.84 -0.02 -7.17
C VAL A 672 50.12 0.61 -6.63
N ALA A 673 51.25 -0.12 -6.67
CA ALA A 673 52.53 0.41 -6.22
C ALA A 673 53.72 -0.28 -6.90
N THR A 674 54.81 0.47 -7.12
CA THR A 674 56.10 -0.03 -7.62
C THR A 674 57.22 0.61 -6.79
N THR A 675 58.07 -0.19 -6.17
CA THR A 675 59.24 0.33 -5.45
C THR A 675 60.32 0.81 -6.41
N GLY A 676 61.22 1.68 -5.94
CA GLY A 676 62.51 1.84 -6.60
C GLY A 676 63.34 0.55 -6.57
N VAL A 677 64.42 0.50 -7.35
CA VAL A 677 65.42 -0.58 -7.25
C VAL A 677 66.28 -0.32 -6.00
N ILE A 678 66.28 -1.27 -5.08
CA ILE A 678 66.93 -1.20 -3.77
C ILE A 678 68.12 -2.18 -3.76
N ASN A 679 69.27 -1.71 -3.27
CA ASN A 679 70.45 -2.54 -3.00
C ASN A 679 70.76 -2.44 -1.50
N GLY A 680 70.18 -3.33 -0.70
CA GLY A 680 70.24 -3.30 0.76
C GLY A 680 68.89 -3.62 1.40
N THR A 681 68.71 -3.24 2.65
CA THR A 681 67.39 -3.24 3.30
C THR A 681 66.89 -1.81 3.40
N ASP A 682 65.71 -1.53 2.85
CA ASP A 682 65.11 -0.18 2.87
C ASP A 682 63.57 -0.25 2.82
N THR A 683 62.91 0.82 3.28
CA THR A 683 61.46 0.94 3.36
C THR A 683 60.91 1.93 2.35
N TYR A 684 60.05 1.44 1.46
CA TYR A 684 59.30 2.24 0.51
C TYR A 684 57.94 2.63 1.10
N ASN A 685 57.59 3.92 1.04
CA ASN A 685 56.30 4.45 1.48
C ASN A 685 55.59 5.15 0.32
N THR A 686 54.29 4.92 0.17
CA THR A 686 53.42 5.59 -0.79
C THR A 686 51.97 5.63 -0.28
N ASN A 687 51.06 6.18 -1.06
CA ASN A 687 49.62 6.10 -0.81
C ASN A 687 48.95 5.36 -1.97
N ILE A 688 47.94 4.54 -1.66
CA ILE A 688 47.06 3.93 -2.67
C ILE A 688 45.64 4.46 -2.48
N THR A 689 44.90 4.61 -3.58
CA THR A 689 43.49 5.02 -3.56
C THR A 689 42.64 3.87 -4.09
N VAL A 690 41.68 3.43 -3.29
CA VAL A 690 40.71 2.40 -3.67
C VAL A 690 39.80 2.97 -4.77
N PRO A 691 39.43 2.25 -5.84
CA PRO A 691 38.45 2.76 -6.80
C PRO A 691 37.05 2.92 -6.17
N GLY A 692 36.29 3.94 -6.59
CA GLY A 692 34.89 4.09 -6.17
C GLY A 692 33.95 3.01 -6.75
N THR A 693 34.40 2.28 -7.77
CA THR A 693 33.64 1.25 -8.47
C THR A 693 33.68 -0.14 -7.82
N VAL A 694 34.48 -0.33 -6.76
CA VAL A 694 34.53 -1.62 -6.06
C VAL A 694 33.17 -1.91 -5.41
N VAL A 695 32.79 -3.18 -5.29
CA VAL A 695 31.50 -3.57 -4.69
C VAL A 695 31.67 -3.71 -3.18
N ALA A 696 30.96 -2.90 -2.40
CA ALA A 696 30.97 -3.01 -0.94
C ALA A 696 30.50 -4.40 -0.48
N GLY A 697 31.20 -4.98 0.50
CA GLY A 697 30.96 -6.33 1.00
C GLY A 697 31.70 -7.43 0.23
N ALA A 698 32.21 -7.14 -0.97
CA ALA A 698 33.01 -8.10 -1.73
C ALA A 698 34.44 -8.24 -1.17
N TYR A 699 35.04 -9.37 -1.50
CA TYR A 699 36.39 -9.77 -1.19
C TYR A 699 37.19 -9.98 -2.49
N SER A 700 38.49 -9.69 -2.44
CA SER A 700 39.41 -9.93 -3.55
C SER A 700 40.80 -10.33 -3.03
N LEU A 701 41.78 -10.42 -3.93
CA LEU A 701 43.18 -10.75 -3.63
C LEU A 701 44.10 -9.54 -3.88
N MET A 702 45.08 -9.38 -3.00
CA MET A 702 46.22 -8.49 -3.18
C MET A 702 47.50 -9.31 -3.26
N ARG A 703 48.37 -8.98 -4.21
CA ARG A 703 49.63 -9.67 -4.45
C ARG A 703 50.82 -8.70 -4.38
N VAL A 704 51.85 -9.09 -3.66
CA VAL A 704 53.16 -8.42 -3.62
C VAL A 704 54.17 -9.33 -4.31
N VAL A 705 54.81 -8.86 -5.38
CA VAL A 705 55.85 -9.60 -6.09
C VAL A 705 57.17 -8.86 -5.95
N LEU A 706 58.10 -9.44 -5.21
CA LEU A 706 59.50 -9.01 -5.13
C LEU A 706 60.34 -9.85 -6.08
N THR A 707 61.20 -9.17 -6.86
CA THR A 707 62.17 -9.83 -7.73
C THR A 707 63.56 -9.23 -7.57
N GLU A 708 64.60 -10.05 -7.68
CA GLU A 708 65.97 -9.56 -7.88
C GLU A 708 66.14 -9.08 -9.31
N THR A 709 66.19 -7.76 -9.49
CA THR A 709 66.24 -7.12 -10.80
C THR A 709 66.86 -5.73 -10.71
N GLY A 710 67.52 -5.32 -11.78
CA GLY A 710 67.92 -3.93 -12.01
C GLY A 710 66.83 -3.08 -12.69
N ASP A 711 65.71 -3.69 -13.09
CA ASP A 711 64.62 -3.04 -13.81
C ASP A 711 63.26 -3.52 -13.28
N ALA A 712 62.59 -2.66 -12.51
CA ALA A 712 61.27 -2.94 -11.93
C ALA A 712 60.16 -3.13 -12.98
N SER A 713 60.35 -2.69 -14.24
CA SER A 713 59.37 -2.88 -15.31
C SER A 713 59.14 -4.36 -15.64
N THR A 714 60.16 -5.20 -15.39
CA THR A 714 60.12 -6.66 -15.62
C THR A 714 59.20 -7.43 -14.67
N ILE A 715 58.82 -6.81 -13.54
CA ILE A 715 57.97 -7.43 -12.53
C ILE A 715 56.52 -7.48 -13.01
N LYS A 716 55.94 -8.69 -13.00
CA LYS A 716 54.55 -8.97 -13.34
C LYS A 716 53.85 -9.65 -12.16
N ALA A 717 52.54 -9.54 -12.08
CA ALA A 717 51.72 -10.24 -11.08
C ALA A 717 51.70 -11.77 -11.27
N CYS A 718 52.05 -12.23 -12.47
CA CYS A 718 51.93 -13.61 -12.90
C CYS A 718 53.23 -14.10 -13.56
N GLY A 719 53.51 -15.40 -13.41
CA GLY A 719 54.60 -16.11 -14.10
C GLY A 719 55.80 -16.42 -13.21
N THR A 720 56.87 -16.88 -13.84
CA THR A 720 58.12 -17.26 -13.15
C THR A 720 59.19 -16.20 -13.32
N TYR A 721 59.98 -15.97 -12.26
CA TYR A 721 61.14 -15.07 -12.26
C TYR A 721 62.35 -15.72 -11.59
N ALA A 722 63.55 -15.16 -11.71
CA ALA A 722 64.77 -15.88 -11.28
C ALA A 722 64.85 -16.08 -9.76
N LYS A 723 64.77 -15.00 -8.99
CA LYS A 723 64.90 -14.97 -7.52
C LYS A 723 64.00 -13.90 -6.91
N GLY A 724 63.53 -14.14 -5.69
CA GLY A 724 62.71 -13.20 -4.92
C GLY A 724 61.60 -13.91 -4.15
N GLU A 725 60.45 -13.25 -3.99
CA GLU A 725 59.33 -13.74 -3.18
C GLU A 725 57.99 -13.22 -3.72
N THR A 726 56.95 -14.04 -3.70
CA THR A 726 55.56 -13.60 -3.90
C THR A 726 54.80 -13.74 -2.59
N GLN A 727 54.00 -12.72 -2.23
CA GLN A 727 53.10 -12.76 -1.07
C GLN A 727 51.67 -12.42 -1.48
N ASP A 728 50.70 -13.20 -1.02
CA ASP A 728 49.28 -12.95 -1.27
C ASP A 728 48.53 -12.65 0.03
N TYR A 729 47.63 -11.66 -0.02
CA TYR A 729 46.79 -11.19 1.08
C TYR A 729 45.34 -11.10 0.61
N ARG A 730 44.37 -11.22 1.53
CA ARG A 730 42.96 -10.99 1.19
C ARG A 730 42.61 -9.51 1.32
N VAL A 731 41.69 -9.02 0.50
CA VAL A 731 41.12 -7.67 0.59
C VAL A 731 39.62 -7.77 0.79
N GLN A 732 39.05 -6.90 1.63
CA GLN A 732 37.62 -6.70 1.78
C GLN A 732 37.29 -5.24 1.47
N PHE A 733 36.32 -5.02 0.59
CA PHE A 733 35.83 -3.68 0.27
C PHE A 733 34.69 -3.28 1.20
N LEU A 734 34.86 -2.16 1.89
CA LEU A 734 33.86 -1.62 2.80
C LEU A 734 33.08 -0.49 2.12
N GLN A 735 31.80 -0.38 2.48
CA GLN A 735 30.98 0.76 2.09
C GLN A 735 31.60 2.05 2.63
N THR A 736 31.63 3.10 1.81
CA THR A 736 32.12 4.42 2.24
C THR A 736 31.29 4.97 3.41
N SER A 737 31.94 5.78 4.24
CA SER A 737 31.29 6.47 5.36
C SER A 737 30.45 7.67 4.93
N ILE A 738 30.79 8.29 3.79
CA ILE A 738 30.15 9.51 3.28
C ILE A 738 29.67 9.22 1.85
N ASP A 739 28.36 9.16 1.64
CA ASP A 739 27.76 8.98 0.32
C ASP A 739 26.31 9.51 0.33
N ALA A 740 26.07 10.57 -0.44
CA ALA A 740 24.81 11.30 -0.45
C ALA A 740 24.23 11.32 -1.86
N GLY A 741 23.14 10.61 -2.09
CA GLY A 741 22.49 10.54 -3.40
C GLY A 741 21.08 11.13 -3.43
N VAL A 742 20.50 11.15 -4.63
CA VAL A 742 19.10 11.53 -4.87
C VAL A 742 18.40 10.35 -5.55
N ILE A 743 17.30 9.88 -4.97
CA ILE A 743 16.62 8.66 -5.41
C ILE A 743 15.31 8.91 -6.19
N SER A 744 14.68 10.08 -6.05
CA SER A 744 13.50 10.43 -6.87
C SER A 744 13.19 11.93 -6.88
N ILE A 745 12.44 12.37 -7.91
CA ILE A 745 11.73 13.65 -7.93
C ILE A 745 10.31 13.41 -7.38
N VAL A 746 9.98 14.07 -6.27
CA VAL A 746 8.69 13.91 -5.56
C VAL A 746 7.66 14.91 -6.05
N SER A 747 8.07 16.17 -6.26
CA SER A 747 7.23 17.23 -6.81
C SER A 747 8.01 18.00 -7.89
N PRO A 748 7.36 18.38 -9.00
CA PRO A 748 6.02 17.96 -9.40
C PRO A 748 5.96 16.45 -9.68
N GLY A 749 4.90 15.79 -9.18
CA GLY A 749 4.71 14.34 -9.33
C GLY A 749 4.34 13.93 -10.75
N SER A 750 4.25 12.63 -11.00
CA SER A 750 3.95 12.06 -12.34
C SER A 750 2.62 12.50 -12.94
N SER A 751 1.66 12.94 -12.12
CA SER A 751 0.36 13.43 -12.54
C SER A 751 0.27 14.95 -12.72
N GLY A 752 1.37 15.71 -12.62
CA GLY A 752 1.41 17.15 -12.87
C GLY A 752 0.64 18.05 -11.88
N SER A 753 1.13 19.27 -11.66
CA SER A 753 0.33 20.36 -11.08
C SER A 753 -0.49 21.04 -12.19
N CYS A 754 -1.40 21.94 -11.82
CA CYS A 754 -2.00 22.87 -12.79
C CYS A 754 -1.04 24.02 -13.08
N SER A 755 -1.17 24.66 -14.25
CA SER A 755 -0.37 25.84 -14.64
C SER A 755 -0.29 26.90 -13.53
N ALA A 756 0.81 26.94 -12.81
CA ALA A 756 1.08 27.86 -11.71
C ALA A 756 2.55 27.78 -11.26
N SER A 757 2.92 28.65 -10.32
CA SER A 757 4.12 28.51 -9.49
C SER A 757 4.13 27.13 -8.83
N THR A 758 5.11 26.29 -9.17
CA THR A 758 5.18 24.87 -8.81
C THR A 758 6.45 24.58 -8.00
N PRO A 759 6.34 24.00 -6.78
CA PRO A 759 7.48 23.66 -5.96
C PRO A 759 8.20 22.42 -6.48
N VAL A 760 9.52 22.39 -6.27
CA VAL A 760 10.33 21.20 -6.55
C VAL A 760 10.74 20.52 -5.25
N THR A 761 10.39 19.25 -5.12
CA THR A 761 10.78 18.39 -3.98
C THR A 761 11.50 17.18 -4.52
N VAL A 762 12.63 16.84 -3.91
CA VAL A 762 13.45 15.66 -4.24
C VAL A 762 13.57 14.76 -3.02
N ARG A 763 13.73 13.46 -3.24
CA ARG A 763 14.05 12.52 -2.15
C ARG A 763 15.54 12.22 -2.15
N ILE A 764 16.22 12.59 -1.07
CA ILE A 764 17.64 12.36 -0.86
C ILE A 764 17.87 11.11 -0.02
N LYS A 765 19.03 10.47 -0.17
CA LYS A 765 19.42 9.28 0.57
C LYS A 765 20.88 9.36 0.99
N ASN A 766 21.17 9.00 2.23
CA ASN A 766 22.53 8.71 2.67
C ASN A 766 22.79 7.23 2.38
N PHE A 767 23.65 6.92 1.42
CA PHE A 767 24.09 5.56 1.12
C PHE A 767 25.33 5.17 1.94
N GLY A 768 25.94 6.12 2.66
CA GLY A 768 27.08 5.87 3.53
C GLY A 768 26.71 5.16 4.83
N ASN A 769 27.74 4.62 5.50
CA ASN A 769 27.58 3.94 6.79
C ASN A 769 27.69 4.87 8.02
N ALA A 770 27.94 6.17 7.82
CA ALA A 770 27.94 7.19 8.87
C ALA A 770 26.87 8.26 8.59
N ALA A 771 26.45 8.98 9.63
CA ALA A 771 25.52 10.10 9.46
C ALA A 771 26.20 11.26 8.69
N ILE A 772 25.48 11.84 7.73
CA ILE A 772 25.93 12.97 6.91
C ILE A 772 25.06 14.20 7.18
N ASN A 773 25.52 15.39 6.79
CA ASN A 773 24.76 16.65 6.89
C ASN A 773 25.29 17.64 5.84
N ASN A 774 24.63 18.81 5.73
CA ASN A 774 25.04 19.90 4.83
C ASN A 774 25.20 19.46 3.37
N ILE A 775 24.23 18.71 2.84
CA ILE A 775 24.26 18.14 1.49
C ILE A 775 23.80 19.20 0.48
N PRO A 776 24.67 19.74 -0.39
CA PRO A 776 24.26 20.66 -1.46
C PRO A 776 23.48 19.89 -2.52
N ILE A 777 22.30 20.40 -2.89
CA ILE A 777 21.44 19.83 -3.92
C ILE A 777 21.20 20.89 -5.00
N THR A 778 21.43 20.52 -6.25
CA THR A 778 21.09 21.28 -7.44
C THR A 778 19.92 20.62 -8.16
N VAL A 779 18.90 21.37 -8.53
CA VAL A 779 17.84 20.95 -9.44
C VAL A 779 17.96 21.75 -10.72
N THR A 780 17.91 21.10 -11.87
CA THR A 780 17.83 21.72 -13.21
C THR A 780 16.52 21.31 -13.88
N ILE A 781 15.72 22.28 -14.29
CA ILE A 781 14.42 22.11 -14.93
C ILE A 781 14.59 22.57 -16.38
N THR A 782 14.31 21.68 -17.33
CA THR A 782 14.44 21.94 -18.76
C THR A 782 13.06 21.88 -19.38
N ASP A 783 12.63 22.94 -20.07
CA ASP A 783 11.35 22.94 -20.80
C ASP A 783 11.45 22.24 -22.17
N ALA A 784 10.32 22.13 -22.87
CA ALA A 784 10.27 21.53 -24.21
C ALA A 784 11.09 22.28 -25.28
N ASN A 785 11.50 23.52 -25.03
CA ASN A 785 12.35 24.33 -25.91
C ASN A 785 13.84 24.27 -25.53
N ASN A 786 14.21 23.40 -24.58
CA ASN A 786 15.56 23.29 -24.00
C ASN A 786 16.01 24.54 -23.21
N LEU A 787 15.10 25.37 -22.72
CA LEU A 787 15.43 26.43 -21.77
C LEU A 787 15.55 25.83 -20.37
N THR A 788 16.68 26.11 -19.71
CA THR A 788 17.00 25.53 -18.40
C THR A 788 16.88 26.57 -17.27
N THR A 789 16.22 26.21 -16.19
CA THR A 789 16.22 26.94 -14.91
C THR A 789 16.87 26.07 -13.83
N ALA A 790 17.76 26.62 -13.02
CA ALA A 790 18.46 25.86 -11.98
C ALA A 790 18.28 26.45 -10.59
N TYR A 791 17.99 25.59 -9.61
CA TYR A 791 17.92 25.92 -8.19
C TYR A 791 19.03 25.21 -7.42
N ASN A 792 19.65 25.92 -6.48
CA ASN A 792 20.77 25.42 -5.70
C ASN A 792 20.53 25.74 -4.23
N GLU A 793 20.36 24.69 -3.41
CA GLU A 793 20.14 24.84 -1.97
C GLU A 793 20.89 23.73 -1.21
N THR A 794 20.97 23.84 0.12
CA THR A 794 21.68 22.86 0.94
C THR A 794 20.75 22.27 1.98
N TYR A 795 20.64 20.94 1.99
CA TYR A 795 19.98 20.20 3.06
C TYR A 795 20.88 20.22 4.31
N LYS A 796 20.49 20.99 5.34
CA LYS A 796 21.32 21.26 6.53
C LYS A 796 21.18 20.23 7.63
N SER A 797 20.07 19.50 7.68
CA SER A 797 19.80 18.52 8.74
C SER A 797 20.75 17.33 8.67
N SER A 798 20.87 16.58 9.77
CA SER A 798 21.62 15.33 9.79
C SER A 798 20.77 14.21 9.21
N LEU A 799 21.31 13.53 8.20
CA LEU A 799 20.72 12.35 7.59
C LEU A 799 21.50 11.10 8.07
N PRO A 800 20.92 10.25 8.94
CA PRO A 800 21.58 9.05 9.45
C PRO A 800 22.02 8.09 8.35
N ALA A 801 22.94 7.18 8.68
CA ALA A 801 23.41 6.13 7.76
C ALA A 801 22.24 5.36 7.13
N LEU A 802 22.27 5.16 5.82
CA LEU A 802 21.25 4.41 5.07
C LEU A 802 19.82 4.99 5.19
N ALA A 803 19.66 6.26 5.60
CA ALA A 803 18.36 6.93 5.75
C ALA A 803 18.01 7.80 4.53
N GLU A 804 16.73 8.17 4.42
CA GLU A 804 16.18 8.97 3.32
C GLU A 804 15.36 10.13 3.88
N ASP A 805 15.28 11.24 3.13
CA ASP A 805 14.40 12.36 3.47
C ASP A 805 13.92 13.11 2.22
N ASN A 806 12.83 13.86 2.34
CA ASN A 806 12.37 14.76 1.27
C ASN A 806 12.95 16.16 1.47
N PHE A 807 13.51 16.75 0.42
CA PHE A 807 14.03 18.10 0.41
C PHE A 807 13.26 18.96 -0.60
N THR A 808 12.52 19.95 -0.10
CA THR A 808 11.76 20.91 -0.92
C THR A 808 12.54 22.21 -1.05
N PHE A 809 12.71 22.67 -2.29
CA PHE A 809 13.37 23.93 -2.59
C PHE A 809 12.48 25.12 -2.21
N SER A 810 13.10 26.20 -1.73
CA SER A 810 12.41 27.46 -1.43
C SER A 810 11.91 28.19 -2.68
N GLN A 811 12.53 27.91 -3.83
CA GLN A 811 12.15 28.46 -5.13
C GLN A 811 11.14 27.56 -5.85
N GLU A 812 10.20 28.18 -6.54
CA GLU A 812 9.21 27.54 -7.39
C GLU A 812 9.41 27.95 -8.85
N PHE A 813 9.04 27.08 -9.79
CA PHE A 813 9.09 27.40 -11.22
C PHE A 813 7.68 27.58 -11.79
N ASN A 814 7.56 28.45 -12.80
CA ASN A 814 6.29 28.69 -13.48
C ASN A 814 6.01 27.58 -14.50
N ALA A 815 5.23 26.60 -14.10
CA ALA A 815 4.79 25.50 -14.94
C ALA A 815 3.71 25.97 -15.93
N VAL A 816 3.85 25.61 -17.21
CA VAL A 816 2.85 25.86 -18.27
C VAL A 816 1.96 24.63 -18.41
N ALA A 817 0.63 24.82 -18.41
CA ALA A 817 -0.31 23.70 -18.56
C ALA A 817 -0.10 22.93 -19.87
N GLY A 818 -0.14 21.60 -19.79
CA GLY A 818 0.12 20.71 -20.92
C GLY A 818 1.58 20.63 -21.36
N ALA A 819 2.48 21.44 -20.81
CA ALA A 819 3.89 21.39 -21.13
C ALA A 819 4.59 20.23 -20.39
N SER A 820 5.64 19.71 -21.01
CA SER A 820 6.52 18.70 -20.43
C SER A 820 7.83 19.33 -20.02
N TYR A 821 8.36 18.91 -18.88
CA TYR A 821 9.63 19.33 -18.31
C TYR A 821 10.50 18.12 -18.00
N THR A 822 11.80 18.24 -18.27
CA THR A 822 12.80 17.31 -17.78
C THR A 822 13.48 17.92 -16.56
N ILE A 823 13.33 17.26 -15.42
CA ILE A 823 13.85 17.72 -14.13
C ILE A 823 14.97 16.78 -13.71
N THR A 824 16.17 17.34 -13.53
CA THR A 824 17.35 16.62 -13.04
C THR A 824 17.75 17.17 -11.68
N ALA A 825 17.73 16.33 -10.65
CA ALA A 825 18.27 16.65 -9.34
C ALA A 825 19.67 16.05 -9.18
N THR A 826 20.55 16.73 -8.45
CA THR A 826 21.94 16.33 -8.22
C THR A 826 22.37 16.70 -6.80
N SER A 827 22.91 15.75 -6.03
CA SER A 827 23.61 16.00 -4.77
C SER A 827 25.11 16.21 -5.00
N LYS A 828 25.75 17.03 -4.15
CA LYS A 828 27.18 17.35 -4.22
C LYS A 828 27.82 17.45 -2.83
N LEU A 829 27.75 16.38 -2.04
CA LEU A 829 28.39 16.37 -0.72
C LEU A 829 29.92 16.35 -0.85
N THR A 830 30.61 17.23 -0.11
CA THR A 830 32.08 17.27 -0.13
C THR A 830 32.67 15.98 0.41
N GLY A 831 33.58 15.36 -0.34
CA GLY A 831 34.21 14.10 0.07
C GLY A 831 33.34 12.86 -0.15
N ASP A 832 32.15 13.03 -0.74
CA ASP A 832 31.37 11.92 -1.28
C ASP A 832 32.07 11.38 -2.54
N PRO A 833 32.55 10.13 -2.51
CA PRO A 833 33.27 9.59 -3.62
C PRO A 833 32.39 8.86 -4.65
N VAL A 834 31.13 8.57 -4.33
CA VAL A 834 30.26 7.76 -5.19
C VAL A 834 29.37 8.73 -5.97
N SER A 835 29.70 8.98 -7.23
CA SER A 835 28.94 9.95 -8.03
C SER A 835 27.77 9.34 -8.80
N SER A 836 27.71 8.01 -8.91
CA SER A 836 26.73 7.29 -9.74
C SER A 836 25.28 7.37 -9.22
N ASN A 837 25.10 7.57 -7.91
CA ASN A 837 23.82 7.71 -7.22
C ASN A 837 23.50 9.18 -6.90
N ASN A 838 24.32 10.13 -7.34
CA ASN A 838 24.16 11.54 -6.99
C ASN A 838 23.10 12.25 -7.82
N SER A 839 22.66 11.66 -8.94
CA SER A 839 21.69 12.32 -9.81
C SER A 839 20.54 11.42 -10.22
N VAL A 840 19.35 12.02 -10.27
CA VAL A 840 18.14 11.42 -10.82
C VAL A 840 17.47 12.39 -11.78
N THR A 841 16.93 11.87 -12.88
CA THR A 841 16.19 12.64 -13.88
C THR A 841 14.78 12.08 -14.03
N ALA A 842 13.79 12.97 -14.08
CA ALA A 842 12.39 12.63 -14.33
C ALA A 842 11.80 13.51 -15.43
N ASN A 843 10.90 12.94 -16.24
CA ASN A 843 10.05 13.71 -17.17
C ASN A 843 8.70 13.93 -16.52
N VAL A 844 8.27 15.19 -16.42
CA VAL A 844 7.01 15.59 -15.77
C VAL A 844 6.14 16.36 -16.76
N VAL A 845 4.87 15.97 -16.86
CA VAL A 845 3.87 16.65 -17.68
C VAL A 845 2.92 17.42 -16.76
N ILE A 846 2.71 18.70 -17.04
CA ILE A 846 1.78 19.57 -16.29
C ILE A 846 0.37 19.39 -16.84
N ASN A 847 -0.62 19.30 -15.97
CA ASN A 847 -2.01 19.05 -16.39
C ASN A 847 -2.58 20.18 -17.24
N SER A 848 -3.43 19.82 -18.20
CA SER A 848 -4.24 20.77 -18.97
C SER A 848 -5.46 21.24 -18.18
N PRO A 849 -6.01 22.45 -18.44
CA PRO A 849 -7.27 22.89 -17.86
C PRO A 849 -8.41 21.94 -18.24
N ALA A 850 -9.33 21.66 -17.31
CA ALA A 850 -10.47 20.79 -17.58
C ALA A 850 -11.44 21.42 -18.61
N THR A 851 -12.06 20.58 -19.46
CA THR A 851 -13.05 21.05 -20.43
C THR A 851 -14.48 20.93 -19.91
N ILE A 852 -15.31 21.91 -20.28
CA ILE A 852 -16.74 21.94 -19.94
C ILE A 852 -17.55 21.38 -21.11
N GLY A 853 -18.30 20.32 -20.85
CA GLY A 853 -19.18 19.67 -21.82
C GLY A 853 -20.55 20.36 -21.97
N ASP A 854 -21.58 19.56 -22.19
CA ASP A 854 -22.95 20.02 -22.38
C ASP A 854 -23.58 20.47 -21.06
N LEU A 855 -24.37 21.55 -21.11
CA LEU A 855 -25.06 22.14 -19.98
C LEU A 855 -26.55 22.31 -20.30
N SER A 856 -27.42 22.04 -19.32
CA SER A 856 -28.84 22.40 -19.38
C SER A 856 -29.37 22.79 -18.00
N ALA A 857 -30.42 23.61 -17.96
CA ALA A 857 -31.04 24.08 -16.73
C ALA A 857 -32.56 24.15 -16.89
N TYR A 858 -33.33 23.71 -15.90
CA TYR A 858 -34.79 23.67 -15.94
C TYR A 858 -35.40 24.14 -14.61
N TYR A 859 -36.63 24.65 -14.64
CA TYR A 859 -37.40 24.91 -13.42
C TYR A 859 -38.39 23.77 -13.18
N CYS A 860 -38.29 23.13 -12.02
CA CYS A 860 -39.10 21.99 -11.66
C CYS A 860 -40.37 22.42 -10.92
N ALA A 861 -41.53 22.28 -11.56
CA ALA A 861 -42.80 22.69 -11.00
C ALA A 861 -43.24 21.82 -9.80
N THR A 862 -42.83 20.54 -9.78
CA THR A 862 -43.17 19.58 -8.71
C THR A 862 -42.40 19.87 -7.42
N THR A 863 -41.09 20.08 -7.49
CA THR A 863 -40.23 20.32 -6.33
C THR A 863 -40.04 21.80 -5.99
N LYS A 864 -40.45 22.70 -6.90
CA LYS A 864 -40.24 24.16 -6.83
C LYS A 864 -38.77 24.57 -6.75
N GLN A 865 -37.87 23.78 -7.35
CA GLN A 865 -36.43 24.03 -7.43
C GLN A 865 -35.96 24.11 -8.89
N TYR A 866 -34.81 24.74 -9.12
CA TYR A 866 -34.12 24.73 -10.41
C TYR A 866 -33.17 23.54 -10.46
N GLU A 867 -33.22 22.79 -11.56
CA GLU A 867 -32.35 21.64 -11.82
C GLU A 867 -31.30 22.00 -12.85
N LEU A 868 -30.06 21.67 -12.55
CA LEU A 868 -28.89 22.01 -13.35
C LEU A 868 -28.17 20.72 -13.74
N PHE A 869 -27.89 20.56 -15.03
CA PHE A 869 -27.22 19.39 -15.59
C PHE A 869 -25.98 19.82 -16.37
N GLY A 870 -24.85 19.16 -16.11
CA GLY A 870 -23.57 19.49 -16.72
C GLY A 870 -22.65 18.28 -16.81
N THR A 871 -21.81 18.26 -17.85
CA THR A 871 -20.75 17.26 -18.05
C THR A 871 -19.39 17.93 -18.20
N GLY A 872 -18.29 17.22 -17.95
CA GLY A 872 -16.92 17.71 -18.13
C GLY A 872 -15.87 16.80 -17.48
N ASP A 873 -14.59 17.18 -17.60
CA ASP A 873 -13.43 16.39 -17.15
C ASP A 873 -13.19 16.42 -15.62
N GLY A 874 -14.21 16.76 -14.82
CA GLY A 874 -14.07 16.96 -13.38
C GLY A 874 -15.38 17.36 -12.70
N THR A 875 -15.26 17.98 -11.52
CA THR A 875 -16.44 18.39 -10.75
C THR A 875 -17.05 19.66 -11.32
N VAL A 876 -18.31 19.58 -11.76
CA VAL A 876 -19.09 20.74 -12.20
C VAL A 876 -19.51 21.58 -11.00
N LEU A 877 -19.28 22.89 -11.08
CA LEU A 877 -19.66 23.87 -10.08
C LEU A 877 -20.53 24.95 -10.72
N TRP A 878 -21.65 25.27 -10.07
CA TRP A 878 -22.69 26.15 -10.61
C TRP A 878 -22.69 27.51 -9.92
N TYR A 879 -22.92 28.57 -10.69
CA TYR A 879 -22.86 29.96 -10.25
C TYR A 879 -24.05 30.77 -10.80
N GLN A 880 -24.51 31.79 -10.07
CA GLN A 880 -25.52 32.73 -10.58
C GLN A 880 -24.93 33.71 -11.60
N ASN A 881 -23.68 34.14 -11.40
CA ASN A 881 -22.96 35.07 -12.26
C ASN A 881 -21.57 34.54 -12.65
N ALA A 882 -21.05 35.02 -13.78
CA ALA A 882 -19.75 34.63 -14.31
C ALA A 882 -18.58 34.83 -13.33
N ASN A 883 -18.66 35.84 -12.45
CA ASN A 883 -17.57 36.26 -11.56
C ASN A 883 -17.84 35.95 -10.07
N ASP A 884 -18.87 35.18 -9.76
CA ASP A 884 -19.17 34.81 -8.37
C ASP A 884 -18.00 34.03 -7.76
N VAL A 885 -17.61 34.36 -6.53
CA VAL A 885 -16.46 33.70 -5.86
C VAL A 885 -16.84 32.31 -5.33
N LEU A 886 -18.12 32.08 -5.02
CA LEU A 886 -18.61 30.84 -4.43
C LEU A 886 -19.71 30.21 -5.28
N PRO A 887 -19.69 28.88 -5.47
CA PRO A 887 -20.75 28.20 -6.20
C PRO A 887 -22.03 28.14 -5.37
N ILE A 888 -23.16 28.14 -6.07
CA ILE A 888 -24.50 27.95 -5.50
C ILE A 888 -24.89 26.48 -5.41
N ALA A 889 -24.24 25.61 -6.20
CA ALA A 889 -24.42 24.17 -6.20
C ALA A 889 -23.22 23.46 -6.85
N ALA A 890 -23.08 22.16 -6.64
CA ALA A 890 -22.00 21.34 -7.20
C ALA A 890 -22.51 19.98 -7.66
N GLY A 891 -21.87 19.40 -8.66
CA GLY A 891 -22.22 18.10 -9.25
C GLY A 891 -22.72 18.21 -10.69
N SER A 892 -22.62 17.09 -11.41
CA SER A 892 -23.15 16.94 -12.78
C SER A 892 -24.67 17.07 -12.83
N GLU A 893 -25.35 16.73 -11.74
CA GLU A 893 -26.76 16.99 -11.51
C GLU A 893 -26.88 17.75 -10.18
N ALA A 894 -27.49 18.92 -10.19
CA ALA A 894 -27.57 19.78 -9.02
C ALA A 894 -28.93 20.49 -8.90
N LEU A 895 -29.36 20.75 -7.67
CA LEU A 895 -30.61 21.44 -7.35
C LEU A 895 -30.31 22.76 -6.65
N THR A 896 -31.03 23.83 -7.00
CA THR A 896 -30.96 25.11 -6.30
C THR A 896 -32.32 25.78 -6.18
N SER A 897 -32.55 26.49 -5.09
CA SER A 897 -33.73 27.37 -4.93
C SER A 897 -33.46 28.80 -5.42
N GLN A 898 -32.21 29.14 -5.71
CA GLN A 898 -31.82 30.48 -6.12
C GLN A 898 -32.15 30.70 -7.59
N ALA A 899 -32.98 31.69 -7.90
CA ALA A 899 -33.37 32.01 -9.27
C ALA A 899 -32.17 32.45 -10.13
N PRO A 900 -32.16 32.16 -11.44
CA PRO A 900 -31.10 32.62 -12.33
C PRO A 900 -31.16 34.15 -12.51
N VAL A 901 -30.02 34.76 -12.77
CA VAL A 901 -29.95 36.19 -13.15
C VAL A 901 -30.08 36.28 -14.66
N ASN A 902 -31.04 37.07 -15.16
CA ASN A 902 -31.35 37.17 -16.60
C ASN A 902 -31.56 35.80 -17.27
N ASN A 903 -32.27 34.88 -16.59
CA ASN A 903 -32.51 33.50 -17.03
C ASN A 903 -31.24 32.69 -17.34
N THR A 904 -30.08 33.07 -16.78
CA THR A 904 -28.80 32.39 -17.03
C THR A 904 -28.11 31.99 -15.73
N TYR A 905 -27.50 30.80 -15.74
CA TYR A 905 -26.49 30.35 -14.77
C TYR A 905 -25.14 30.17 -15.47
N TYR A 906 -24.07 29.97 -14.71
CA TYR A 906 -22.74 29.68 -15.22
C TYR A 906 -22.20 28.40 -14.58
N ALA A 907 -21.52 27.56 -15.37
CA ALA A 907 -20.84 26.38 -14.88
C ALA A 907 -19.33 26.50 -15.08
N GLY A 908 -18.55 26.11 -14.07
CA GLY A 908 -17.10 25.87 -14.16
C GLY A 908 -16.76 24.43 -13.77
N ILE A 909 -15.60 23.93 -14.15
CA ILE A 909 -15.09 22.62 -13.72
C ILE A 909 -13.91 22.83 -12.78
N ASN A 910 -13.92 22.17 -11.61
CA ASN A 910 -12.88 22.29 -10.56
C ASN A 910 -12.53 23.76 -10.21
N ASP A 911 -13.46 24.68 -10.46
CA ASP A 911 -13.27 26.12 -10.37
C ASP A 911 -13.74 26.64 -9.01
N PHE A 912 -13.13 26.18 -7.92
CA PHE A 912 -13.41 26.69 -6.57
C PHE A 912 -12.12 26.85 -5.80
N SER A 913 -12.00 27.98 -5.10
CA SER A 913 -10.92 28.23 -4.13
C SER A 913 -11.36 29.25 -3.08
N GLY A 914 -10.69 29.25 -1.94
CA GLY A 914 -10.82 30.31 -0.96
C GLY A 914 -10.18 29.99 0.38
N THR A 915 -10.58 30.74 1.40
CA THR A 915 -9.98 30.70 2.74
C THR A 915 -11.00 30.25 3.79
N VAL A 916 -10.58 29.37 4.71
CA VAL A 916 -11.41 28.82 5.78
C VAL A 916 -10.73 29.06 7.13
N GLY A 917 -11.54 29.40 8.14
CA GLY A 917 -11.07 29.64 9.50
C GLY A 917 -10.50 31.06 9.73
N PRO A 918 -10.16 31.41 10.98
CA PRO A 918 -9.56 32.68 11.35
C PRO A 918 -8.21 32.92 10.67
N ALA A 919 -7.92 34.16 10.31
CA ALA A 919 -6.67 34.54 9.64
C ALA A 919 -5.42 34.37 10.53
N THR A 920 -5.55 34.62 11.84
CA THR A 920 -4.45 34.53 12.81
C THR A 920 -4.95 34.01 14.15
N LYS A 921 -4.03 33.57 15.02
CA LYS A 921 -4.37 33.14 16.38
C LYS A 921 -4.97 34.24 17.27
N GLY A 922 -4.77 35.51 16.92
CA GLY A 922 -5.34 36.66 17.63
C GLY A 922 -6.87 36.78 17.52
N ALA A 923 -7.53 35.93 16.74
CA ALA A 923 -8.99 35.82 16.73
C ALA A 923 -9.57 35.31 18.07
N PHE A 924 -8.75 34.72 18.93
CA PHE A 924 -9.15 34.10 20.19
C PHE A 924 -8.31 34.65 21.35
N THR A 925 -8.80 34.52 22.59
CA THR A 925 -8.27 35.24 23.75
C THR A 925 -7.21 34.48 24.54
N ALA A 926 -7.05 33.17 24.32
CA ALA A 926 -6.02 32.36 24.96
C ALA A 926 -5.62 31.13 24.13
N GLY A 927 -4.39 30.64 24.36
CA GLY A 927 -3.87 29.41 23.78
C GLY A 927 -2.53 28.99 24.37
N GLY A 928 -1.86 28.07 23.68
CA GLY A 928 -0.54 27.58 24.05
C GLY A 928 -0.01 26.55 23.07
N TYR A 929 1.25 26.17 23.21
CA TYR A 929 1.95 25.25 22.32
C TYR A 929 2.17 23.91 23.01
N ASN A 930 1.94 22.81 22.29
CA ASN A 930 2.29 21.47 22.75
C ASN A 930 2.26 20.48 21.58
N GLN A 931 2.55 19.22 21.88
CA GLN A 931 2.16 18.08 21.05
C GLN A 931 0.73 17.70 21.39
N PHE A 932 -0.20 18.18 20.58
CA PHE A 932 -1.62 18.01 20.83
C PHE A 932 -2.15 16.81 20.04
N THR A 933 -2.88 15.91 20.70
CA THR A 933 -3.45 14.70 20.11
C THR A 933 -4.85 14.84 19.48
N PRO A 934 -5.65 15.91 19.74
CA PRO A 934 -6.94 16.05 19.08
C PRO A 934 -6.83 16.21 17.56
N TYR A 935 -7.75 15.54 16.85
CA TYR A 935 -7.94 15.71 15.41
C TYR A 935 -9.02 16.76 15.12
N ILE A 936 -8.97 17.32 13.92
CA ILE A 936 -9.96 18.26 13.40
C ILE A 936 -10.94 17.47 12.54
N THR A 937 -12.22 17.79 12.59
CA THR A 937 -13.23 17.24 11.69
C THR A 937 -13.57 18.25 10.61
N VAL A 938 -13.53 17.82 9.36
CA VAL A 938 -13.88 18.64 8.20
C VAL A 938 -14.90 17.91 7.33
N ASN A 939 -15.76 18.65 6.64
CA ASN A 939 -16.66 18.12 5.63
C ASN A 939 -16.37 18.80 4.30
N THR A 940 -16.49 18.07 3.20
CA THR A 940 -16.51 18.66 1.88
C THR A 940 -17.57 18.05 0.97
N LYS A 941 -18.15 18.85 0.07
CA LYS A 941 -19.15 18.43 -0.92
C LYS A 941 -18.55 18.07 -2.28
N VAL A 942 -17.27 18.34 -2.49
CA VAL A 942 -16.54 18.07 -3.73
C VAL A 942 -15.12 17.62 -3.38
N PRO A 943 -14.37 17.01 -4.31
CA PRO A 943 -12.95 16.79 -4.11
C PRO A 943 -12.21 18.12 -3.86
N VAL A 944 -11.49 18.24 -2.75
CA VAL A 944 -10.80 19.46 -2.31
C VAL A 944 -9.35 19.18 -1.95
N LEU A 945 -8.47 20.13 -2.26
CA LEU A 945 -7.10 20.20 -1.77
C LEU A 945 -7.00 21.28 -0.70
N ILE A 946 -6.55 20.92 0.50
CA ILE A 946 -6.05 21.90 1.49
C ILE A 946 -4.63 22.25 1.07
N LYS A 947 -4.49 23.37 0.38
CA LYS A 947 -3.23 23.80 -0.23
C LYS A 947 -2.23 24.21 0.85
N SER A 948 -2.63 25.11 1.75
CA SER A 948 -1.74 25.64 2.78
C SER A 948 -2.51 26.13 4.00
N ALA A 949 -1.79 26.32 5.11
CA ALA A 949 -2.31 26.98 6.29
C ALA A 949 -1.18 27.71 7.04
N ARG A 950 -1.53 28.79 7.75
CA ARG A 950 -0.67 29.41 8.74
C ARG A 950 -0.67 28.58 10.02
N LEU A 951 0.52 28.13 10.41
CA LEU A 951 0.79 27.38 11.63
C LEU A 951 1.69 28.19 12.56
N TYR A 952 1.55 27.99 13.86
CA TYR A 952 2.37 28.63 14.88
C TYR A 952 3.11 27.55 15.64
N ILE A 953 4.44 27.58 15.58
CA ILE A 953 5.31 26.47 15.98
C ILE A 953 6.11 26.89 17.21
N GLY A 954 5.95 26.14 18.31
CA GLY A 954 6.60 26.44 19.59
C GLY A 954 8.03 25.91 19.68
N ASN A 955 8.30 24.80 19.01
CA ASN A 955 9.60 24.16 18.90
C ASN A 955 9.71 23.47 17.54
N SER A 956 10.89 23.57 16.90
CA SER A 956 11.12 22.98 15.58
C SER A 956 11.10 21.45 15.63
N GLY A 957 10.77 20.82 14.50
CA GLY A 957 10.80 19.38 14.31
C GLY A 957 9.80 18.95 13.22
N LYS A 958 9.59 17.66 13.01
CA LYS A 958 8.68 17.17 11.98
C LYS A 958 7.23 17.13 12.45
N ILE A 959 6.30 17.61 11.64
CA ILE A 959 4.85 17.53 11.90
C ILE A 959 4.19 16.86 10.69
N THR A 960 3.48 15.77 10.89
CA THR A 960 2.74 15.06 9.84
C THR A 960 1.25 15.25 10.02
N PHE A 961 0.59 15.78 8.99
CA PHE A 961 -0.87 15.90 8.93
C PHE A 961 -1.43 14.73 8.13
N ASN A 962 -2.36 13.98 8.71
CA ASN A 962 -3.01 12.87 8.05
C ASN A 962 -4.50 13.15 7.90
N VAL A 963 -5.03 13.05 6.68
CA VAL A 963 -6.45 13.13 6.37
C VAL A 963 -7.01 11.73 6.33
N ALA A 964 -7.86 11.37 7.29
CA ALA A 964 -8.64 10.15 7.31
C ALA A 964 -10.05 10.41 6.78
N ASN A 965 -10.62 9.52 5.96
CA ASN A 965 -12.04 9.58 5.61
C ASN A 965 -12.93 9.05 6.77
N ALA A 966 -14.25 9.07 6.59
CA ALA A 966 -15.21 8.58 7.59
C ALA A 966 -15.00 7.12 8.06
N ASN A 967 -14.28 6.31 7.28
CA ASN A 967 -13.94 4.92 7.62
C ASN A 967 -12.59 4.79 8.36
N GLY A 968 -11.92 5.90 8.68
CA GLY A 968 -10.61 5.93 9.33
C GLY A 968 -9.42 5.67 8.39
N GLN A 969 -9.65 5.54 7.07
CA GLN A 969 -8.59 5.35 6.07
C GLN A 969 -7.88 6.67 5.80
N ILE A 970 -6.55 6.71 5.96
CA ILE A 970 -5.74 7.85 5.52
C ILE A 970 -5.76 7.94 3.99
N VAL A 971 -6.40 9.00 3.47
CA VAL A 971 -6.53 9.29 2.03
C VAL A 971 -5.49 10.30 1.54
N SER A 972 -4.88 11.06 2.45
CA SER A 972 -3.80 11.99 2.16
C SER A 972 -2.95 12.18 3.41
N SER A 973 -1.64 12.32 3.24
CA SER A 973 -0.73 12.62 4.34
C SER A 973 0.39 13.53 3.85
N THR A 974 0.75 14.51 4.67
CA THR A 974 1.87 15.42 4.40
C THR A 974 2.67 15.64 5.67
N SER A 975 3.97 15.38 5.59
CA SER A 975 4.94 15.77 6.61
C SER A 975 5.59 17.10 6.24
N ILE A 976 5.62 18.03 7.19
CA ILE A 976 6.38 19.28 7.12
C ILE A 976 7.51 19.25 8.14
N ASP A 977 8.65 19.83 7.80
CA ASP A 977 9.68 20.17 8.78
C ASP A 977 9.36 21.55 9.35
N ALA A 978 8.66 21.55 10.48
CA ALA A 978 8.19 22.76 11.13
C ALA A 978 9.36 23.49 11.79
N VAL A 979 9.54 24.76 11.43
CA VAL A 979 10.48 25.69 12.07
C VAL A 979 9.73 26.49 13.12
N ALA A 980 10.29 26.59 14.32
CA ALA A 980 9.73 27.37 15.41
C ALA A 980 9.53 28.84 15.01
N THR A 981 8.31 29.35 15.21
CA THR A 981 7.93 30.74 14.96
C THR A 981 7.79 31.53 16.27
N ARG A 982 7.74 30.83 17.41
CA ARG A 982 7.77 31.40 18.75
C ARG A 982 9.08 32.16 19.00
N THR A 983 9.01 33.29 19.68
CA THR A 983 10.16 34.17 19.95
C THR A 983 11.24 33.50 20.81
N THR A 984 10.87 32.56 21.68
CA THR A 984 11.80 31.74 22.47
C THR A 984 11.40 30.26 22.35
N PRO A 985 11.95 29.52 21.37
CA PRO A 985 11.59 28.12 21.18
C PRO A 985 12.01 27.23 22.34
N LEU A 986 11.11 26.35 22.79
CA LEU A 986 11.40 25.37 23.83
C LEU A 986 10.49 24.14 23.65
N ALA A 987 11.04 22.95 23.85
CA ALA A 987 10.28 21.71 23.77
C ALA A 987 9.18 21.60 24.85
N GLY A 988 8.16 20.77 24.57
CA GLY A 988 7.05 20.52 25.49
C GLY A 988 6.02 21.65 25.58
N ALA A 989 5.22 21.65 26.65
CA ALA A 989 4.12 22.60 26.81
C ALA A 989 4.63 24.02 27.08
N GLN A 990 4.21 24.99 26.26
CA GLN A 990 4.57 26.41 26.40
C GLN A 990 3.33 27.31 26.44
N PRO A 991 3.34 28.41 27.22
CA PRO A 991 2.28 29.40 27.19
C PRO A 991 2.25 30.14 25.84
N ASP A 992 1.12 30.81 25.57
CA ASP A 992 0.99 31.68 24.40
C ASP A 992 2.11 32.72 24.33
N ASP A 993 2.53 33.03 23.12
CA ASP A 993 3.47 34.09 22.78
C ASP A 993 2.73 35.12 21.91
N PRO A 994 2.29 36.25 22.47
CA PRO A 994 1.52 37.25 21.72
C PRO A 994 2.24 37.83 20.49
N ASN A 995 3.58 37.70 20.42
CA ASN A 995 4.37 38.24 19.31
C ASN A 995 4.59 37.23 18.17
N ASP A 996 4.30 35.95 18.37
CA ASP A 996 4.46 34.93 17.33
C ASP A 996 3.48 35.18 16.17
N GLN A 997 4.05 35.42 14.98
CA GLN A 997 3.31 35.71 13.74
C GLN A 997 2.92 34.45 12.95
N GLY A 998 3.46 33.29 13.34
CA GLY A 998 3.30 32.03 12.60
C GLY A 998 3.92 32.08 11.20
N GLN A 999 3.86 30.95 10.52
CA GLN A 999 4.37 30.78 9.16
C GLN A 999 3.36 29.99 8.34
N VAL A 1000 3.25 30.31 7.04
CA VAL A 1000 2.43 29.55 6.11
C VAL A 1000 3.21 28.32 5.64
N TYR A 1001 2.59 27.15 5.75
CA TYR A 1001 3.11 25.88 5.24
C TYR A 1001 2.20 25.37 4.14
N ASP A 1002 2.81 24.90 3.05
CA ASP A 1002 2.09 24.12 2.05
C ASP A 1002 1.84 22.72 2.60
N LEU A 1003 0.55 22.37 2.65
CA LEU A 1003 0.07 21.10 3.18
C LEU A 1003 -0.31 20.15 2.06
N ASN A 1004 -0.83 20.63 0.95
CA ASN A 1004 -1.26 19.82 -0.21
C ASN A 1004 -2.07 18.56 0.18
N LEU A 1005 -2.91 18.65 1.20
CA LEU A 1005 -3.69 17.51 1.69
C LEU A 1005 -4.94 17.32 0.84
N SER A 1006 -5.05 16.18 0.18
CA SER A 1006 -6.19 15.83 -0.68
C SER A 1006 -7.35 15.23 0.12
N LEU A 1007 -8.55 15.73 -0.13
CA LEU A 1007 -9.82 15.13 0.23
C LEU A 1007 -10.46 14.69 -1.10
N PRO A 1008 -10.28 13.43 -1.53
CA PRO A 1008 -10.49 13.02 -2.91
C PRO A 1008 -11.96 12.90 -3.33
N ALA A 1009 -12.88 12.95 -2.38
CA ALA A 1009 -14.32 12.82 -2.62
C ALA A 1009 -15.14 13.64 -1.62
N ALA A 1010 -16.42 13.87 -1.93
CA ALA A 1010 -17.37 14.43 -0.98
C ALA A 1010 -17.51 13.53 0.26
N GLY A 1011 -17.53 14.10 1.46
CA GLY A 1011 -17.68 13.37 2.71
C GLY A 1011 -17.07 14.06 3.92
N ASP A 1012 -17.15 13.36 5.05
CA ASP A 1012 -16.51 13.75 6.31
C ASP A 1012 -15.09 13.18 6.40
N TYR A 1013 -14.18 14.00 6.90
CA TYR A 1013 -12.79 13.65 7.11
C TYR A 1013 -12.30 14.10 8.49
N GLN A 1014 -11.30 13.41 8.99
CA GLN A 1014 -10.56 13.76 10.20
C GLN A 1014 -9.13 14.12 9.81
N ILE A 1015 -8.62 15.25 10.28
CA ILE A 1015 -7.23 15.65 10.09
C ILE A 1015 -6.51 15.50 11.43
N SER A 1016 -5.70 14.46 11.56
CA SER A 1016 -4.84 14.23 12.72
C SER A 1016 -3.43 14.76 12.49
N VAL A 1017 -2.70 14.97 13.59
CA VAL A 1017 -1.33 15.49 13.56
C VAL A 1017 -0.42 14.56 14.36
N ASP A 1018 0.68 14.14 13.74
CA ASP A 1018 1.78 13.40 14.39
C ASP A 1018 3.01 14.30 14.50
N PHE A 1019 3.76 14.18 15.59
CA PHE A 1019 4.94 15.01 15.85
C PHE A 1019 6.18 14.11 15.98
N ALA A 1020 7.29 14.51 15.37
CA ALA A 1020 8.62 13.98 15.64
C ALA A 1020 9.54 15.10 16.13
N ASP A 1021 10.73 14.74 16.61
CA ASP A 1021 11.80 15.68 17.01
C ASP A 1021 11.38 16.75 18.03
N GLN A 1022 10.42 16.40 18.91
CA GLN A 1022 9.86 17.31 19.92
C GLN A 1022 9.18 18.56 19.32
N ALA A 1023 8.74 18.51 18.06
CA ALA A 1023 7.97 19.58 17.44
C ALA A 1023 6.74 19.93 18.27
N THR A 1024 6.39 21.20 18.40
CA THR A 1024 5.16 21.65 19.07
C THR A 1024 4.41 22.66 18.22
N ILE A 1025 3.09 22.61 18.27
CA ILE A 1025 2.20 23.49 17.51
C ILE A 1025 1.25 24.20 18.46
N TYR A 1026 0.76 25.37 18.07
CA TYR A 1026 -0.20 26.14 18.85
C TYR A 1026 -1.64 25.64 18.71
N ARG A 1027 -2.42 25.68 19.79
CA ARG A 1027 -3.88 25.64 19.77
C ARG A 1027 -4.45 26.83 20.54
N SER A 1028 -5.64 27.31 20.16
CA SER A 1028 -6.42 28.20 21.01
C SER A 1028 -7.30 27.39 21.97
N ASN A 1029 -7.43 27.87 23.21
CA ASN A 1029 -8.24 27.25 24.28
C ASN A 1029 -9.11 28.25 25.06
N GLY A 1030 -9.19 29.52 24.64
CA GLY A 1030 -10.05 30.52 25.25
C GLY A 1030 -10.66 31.45 24.21
N GLY A 1031 -11.95 31.77 24.36
CA GLY A 1031 -12.67 32.70 23.48
C GLY A 1031 -13.03 32.15 22.10
N VAL A 1032 -12.96 30.83 21.88
CA VAL A 1032 -13.27 30.22 20.58
C VAL A 1032 -14.78 30.30 20.29
N THR A 1033 -15.11 30.95 19.17
CA THR A 1033 -16.47 31.05 18.62
C THR A 1033 -16.39 30.92 17.08
N GLY A 1034 -17.41 30.35 16.44
CA GLY A 1034 -17.51 30.32 14.96
C GLY A 1034 -17.63 28.95 14.29
N TYR A 1035 -17.68 27.82 15.02
CA TYR A 1035 -17.97 26.52 14.41
C TYR A 1035 -19.43 26.44 13.87
N PRO A 1036 -19.67 25.79 12.71
CA PRO A 1036 -18.65 25.31 11.77
C PRO A 1036 -18.03 26.50 10.99
N PHE A 1037 -16.70 26.51 10.86
CA PHE A 1037 -16.01 27.50 10.02
C PHE A 1037 -16.14 27.05 8.57
N LYS A 1038 -16.91 27.78 7.76
CA LYS A 1038 -17.31 27.35 6.41
C LYS A 1038 -16.88 28.32 5.32
N ILE A 1039 -16.76 27.78 4.11
CA ILE A 1039 -16.70 28.55 2.86
C ILE A 1039 -17.77 28.03 1.90
N GLY A 1040 -18.75 28.88 1.63
CA GLY A 1040 -19.95 28.49 0.88
C GLY A 1040 -20.63 27.25 1.48
N ASP A 1041 -21.21 26.43 0.59
CA ASP A 1041 -21.72 25.08 0.92
C ASP A 1041 -20.76 23.98 0.40
N ILE A 1042 -19.45 24.27 0.35
CA ILE A 1042 -18.45 23.38 -0.27
C ILE A 1042 -17.54 22.72 0.75
N PHE A 1043 -17.02 23.49 1.72
CA PHE A 1043 -16.07 22.99 2.71
C PHE A 1043 -16.31 23.63 4.06
N SER A 1044 -16.21 22.84 5.13
CA SER A 1044 -16.29 23.33 6.50
C SER A 1044 -15.36 22.59 7.45
N ILE A 1045 -14.85 23.32 8.45
CA ILE A 1045 -14.29 22.75 9.68
C ILE A 1045 -15.44 22.65 10.68
N ASN A 1046 -15.87 21.42 10.97
CA ASN A 1046 -17.06 21.15 11.78
C ASN A 1046 -16.78 21.18 13.28
N GLY A 1047 -15.57 20.81 13.69
CA GLY A 1047 -15.20 20.68 15.09
C GLY A 1047 -13.84 20.00 15.27
N ASN A 1048 -13.56 19.56 16.49
CA ASN A 1048 -12.36 18.81 16.85
C ASN A 1048 -12.69 17.78 17.93
N SER A 1049 -11.75 16.90 18.24
CA SER A 1049 -11.97 15.82 19.20
C SER A 1049 -11.63 16.20 20.66
N ALA A 1050 -11.51 17.49 21.02
CA ALA A 1050 -11.25 17.87 22.39
C ALA A 1050 -12.48 17.68 23.28
N THR A 1051 -12.28 17.00 24.41
CA THR A 1051 -13.30 16.73 25.43
C THR A 1051 -12.90 17.39 26.74
N ALA A 1052 -13.85 17.89 27.52
CA ALA A 1052 -13.58 18.35 28.89
C ALA A 1052 -13.45 17.16 29.84
N THR A 1053 -12.72 17.33 30.95
CA THR A 1053 -12.43 16.27 31.94
C THR A 1053 -13.70 15.68 32.58
N ASN A 1054 -14.84 16.36 32.46
CA ASN A 1054 -16.15 15.91 32.95
C ASN A 1054 -17.01 15.17 31.90
N GLY A 1055 -16.48 14.88 30.71
CA GLY A 1055 -17.21 14.19 29.64
C GLY A 1055 -18.15 15.07 28.82
N ASP A 1056 -18.07 16.40 28.94
CA ASP A 1056 -18.85 17.33 28.11
C ASP A 1056 -18.42 17.25 26.63
N THR A 1057 -19.33 16.75 25.79
CA THR A 1057 -19.16 16.58 24.34
C THR A 1057 -19.23 17.90 23.57
N THR A 1058 -19.52 19.02 24.22
CA THR A 1058 -19.49 20.36 23.63
C THR A 1058 -18.16 21.09 23.84
N ALA A 1059 -17.24 20.52 24.62
CA ALA A 1059 -15.95 21.11 24.94
C ALA A 1059 -15.10 21.47 23.72
N TYR A 1060 -15.24 20.75 22.61
CA TYR A 1060 -14.55 21.07 21.35
C TYR A 1060 -14.79 22.50 20.88
N LYS A 1061 -15.94 23.10 21.22
CA LYS A 1061 -16.27 24.49 20.88
C LYS A 1061 -15.35 25.50 21.56
N GLY A 1062 -14.73 25.14 22.69
CA GLY A 1062 -13.75 25.97 23.40
C GLY A 1062 -12.35 25.94 22.80
N TYR A 1063 -12.10 25.11 21.78
CA TYR A 1063 -10.76 24.91 21.21
C TYR A 1063 -10.73 25.10 19.69
N TYR A 1064 -9.65 25.68 19.18
CA TYR A 1064 -9.39 25.78 17.75
C TYR A 1064 -8.00 25.20 17.42
N TYR A 1065 -7.97 24.34 16.41
CA TYR A 1065 -6.85 23.50 16.02
C TYR A 1065 -6.76 23.47 14.49
N TYR A 1066 -5.60 23.35 13.86
CA TYR A 1066 -4.37 24.10 14.08
C TYR A 1066 -4.20 25.15 12.95
N PHE A 1067 -5.16 25.18 12.02
CA PHE A 1067 -5.03 25.79 10.70
C PHE A 1067 -5.63 27.19 10.71
N TYR A 1068 -4.77 28.20 10.69
CA TYR A 1068 -5.18 29.59 10.51
C TYR A 1068 -5.00 29.98 9.04
N ASP A 1069 -5.84 30.87 8.52
CA ASP A 1069 -5.81 31.30 7.11
C ASP A 1069 -5.74 30.12 6.12
N MET A 1070 -6.52 29.06 6.37
CA MET A 1070 -6.42 27.80 5.62
C MET A 1070 -6.90 28.00 4.19
N LYS A 1071 -6.02 27.79 3.21
CA LYS A 1071 -6.35 27.89 1.78
C LYS A 1071 -6.83 26.55 1.26
N VAL A 1072 -8.03 26.52 0.71
CA VAL A 1072 -8.63 25.35 0.07
C VAL A 1072 -8.94 25.64 -1.40
N GLN A 1073 -8.86 24.63 -2.24
CA GLN A 1073 -9.25 24.70 -3.64
C GLN A 1073 -9.78 23.34 -4.14
N SER A 1074 -10.47 23.31 -5.28
CA SER A 1074 -10.88 22.03 -5.87
C SER A 1074 -9.68 21.16 -6.23
N LEU A 1075 -9.85 19.85 -6.20
CA LEU A 1075 -8.87 18.92 -6.72
C LEU A 1075 -8.93 18.89 -8.26
N GLY A 1076 -7.78 18.94 -8.93
CA GLY A 1076 -7.67 19.00 -10.39
C GLY A 1076 -7.62 20.43 -10.95
N CYS A 1077 -7.48 20.56 -12.28
CA CYS A 1077 -7.32 21.87 -12.91
C CYS A 1077 -8.66 22.51 -13.25
N ALA A 1078 -8.81 23.77 -12.84
CA ALA A 1078 -9.98 24.56 -13.15
C ALA A 1078 -10.14 24.74 -14.66
N SER A 1079 -11.37 24.75 -15.14
CA SER A 1079 -11.69 25.14 -16.52
C SER A 1079 -11.23 26.57 -16.78
N ALA A 1080 -10.72 26.85 -17.99
CA ALA A 1080 -10.16 28.16 -18.35
C ALA A 1080 -11.16 29.32 -18.23
N ALA A 1081 -12.46 29.05 -18.46
CA ALA A 1081 -13.54 30.01 -18.27
C ALA A 1081 -14.85 29.28 -17.94
N ARG A 1082 -15.75 29.95 -17.22
CA ARG A 1082 -17.10 29.44 -16.98
C ARG A 1082 -17.96 29.54 -18.24
N LYS A 1083 -18.82 28.55 -18.47
CA LYS A 1083 -19.74 28.49 -19.61
C LYS A 1083 -21.17 28.84 -19.13
N ALA A 1084 -21.83 29.74 -19.85
CA ALA A 1084 -23.21 30.14 -19.55
C ALA A 1084 -24.21 29.05 -19.95
N VAL A 1085 -25.27 28.87 -19.17
CA VAL A 1085 -26.44 28.04 -19.48
C VAL A 1085 -27.72 28.83 -19.27
N THR A 1086 -28.58 28.86 -20.28
CA THR A 1086 -29.89 29.53 -20.18
C THR A 1086 -30.94 28.56 -19.66
N LEU A 1087 -31.80 29.05 -18.77
CA LEU A 1087 -32.95 28.31 -18.25
C LEU A 1087 -33.87 27.92 -19.41
N SER A 1088 -33.98 26.62 -19.63
CA SER A 1088 -34.83 26.01 -20.65
C SER A 1088 -36.22 25.74 -20.07
N LYS A 1089 -37.26 26.03 -20.85
CA LYS A 1089 -38.64 25.70 -20.52
C LYS A 1089 -39.38 25.17 -21.74
N PRO A 1090 -40.43 24.34 -21.57
CA PRO A 1090 -41.31 23.97 -22.66
C PRO A 1090 -41.94 25.21 -23.32
N VAL A 1091 -41.91 25.25 -24.64
CA VAL A 1091 -42.48 26.32 -25.45
C VAL A 1091 -43.48 25.71 -26.41
N ILE A 1092 -44.68 26.30 -26.44
CA ILE A 1092 -45.72 25.93 -27.39
C ILE A 1092 -45.60 26.85 -28.61
N THR A 1093 -45.47 26.24 -29.79
CA THR A 1093 -45.60 26.93 -31.08
C THR A 1093 -46.86 26.43 -31.80
N GLN A 1094 -47.49 27.28 -32.61
CA GLN A 1094 -48.67 26.91 -33.39
C GLN A 1094 -48.36 26.97 -34.88
N ALA A 1095 -48.74 25.91 -35.60
CA ALA A 1095 -48.87 25.91 -37.05
C ALA A 1095 -50.26 25.40 -37.42
N ASN A 1096 -51.05 26.22 -38.12
CA ASN A 1096 -52.47 25.94 -38.42
C ASN A 1096 -53.27 25.64 -37.14
N ASN A 1097 -53.88 24.46 -37.05
CA ASN A 1097 -54.64 23.98 -35.89
C ASN A 1097 -53.84 23.02 -35.00
N THR A 1098 -52.51 22.97 -35.14
CA THR A 1098 -51.63 22.08 -34.39
C THR A 1098 -50.72 22.90 -33.48
N LEU A 1099 -50.75 22.59 -32.18
CA LEU A 1099 -49.78 23.06 -31.20
C LEU A 1099 -48.62 22.06 -31.15
N THR A 1100 -47.39 22.57 -31.06
CA THR A 1100 -46.17 21.77 -31.05
C THR A 1100 -45.31 22.16 -29.85
N SER A 1101 -44.89 21.17 -29.07
CA SER A 1101 -43.89 21.29 -28.02
C SER A 1101 -42.48 21.26 -28.63
N ASN A 1102 -41.55 22.03 -28.07
CA ASN A 1102 -40.13 21.93 -28.42
C ASN A 1102 -39.42 20.71 -27.80
N PHE A 1103 -40.12 19.89 -27.02
CA PHE A 1103 -39.60 18.64 -26.45
C PHE A 1103 -40.12 17.43 -27.24
N ASN A 1104 -39.23 16.51 -27.58
CA ASN A 1104 -39.55 15.35 -28.40
C ASN A 1104 -40.25 14.21 -27.62
N ASP A 1105 -40.11 14.18 -26.30
CA ASP A 1105 -40.65 13.14 -25.42
C ASP A 1105 -41.06 13.71 -24.06
N GLY A 1106 -41.80 12.92 -23.28
CA GLY A 1106 -42.21 13.28 -21.92
C GLY A 1106 -43.33 14.32 -21.82
N ASN A 1107 -43.95 14.69 -22.95
CA ASN A 1107 -45.01 15.70 -22.98
C ASN A 1107 -46.32 15.19 -22.35
N GLN A 1108 -47.07 16.11 -21.76
CA GLN A 1108 -48.47 15.98 -21.37
C GLN A 1108 -49.15 17.33 -21.58
N TRP A 1109 -50.18 17.38 -22.41
CA TRP A 1109 -50.93 18.62 -22.70
C TRP A 1109 -52.03 18.86 -21.67
N LEU A 1110 -52.24 20.13 -21.32
CA LEU A 1110 -53.26 20.62 -20.39
C LEU A 1110 -54.12 21.70 -21.08
N LEU A 1111 -55.39 21.75 -20.69
CA LEU A 1111 -56.32 22.81 -21.06
C LEU A 1111 -56.91 23.44 -19.79
N ASP A 1112 -56.73 24.75 -19.66
CA ASP A 1112 -57.18 25.55 -18.51
C ASP A 1112 -56.77 24.92 -17.17
N GLY A 1113 -55.56 24.34 -17.14
CA GLY A 1113 -54.98 23.67 -15.97
C GLY A 1113 -55.38 22.21 -15.77
N ASN A 1114 -56.25 21.63 -16.61
CA ASN A 1114 -56.68 20.23 -16.51
C ASN A 1114 -55.94 19.34 -17.52
N VAL A 1115 -55.55 18.13 -17.10
CA VAL A 1115 -54.88 17.14 -17.95
C VAL A 1115 -55.80 16.69 -19.10
N ILE A 1116 -55.29 16.73 -20.32
CA ILE A 1116 -55.95 16.16 -21.49
C ILE A 1116 -55.51 14.70 -21.60
N SER A 1117 -56.42 13.77 -21.29
CA SER A 1117 -56.11 12.34 -21.25
C SER A 1117 -55.54 11.83 -22.58
N GLY A 1118 -54.39 11.16 -22.52
CA GLY A 1118 -53.70 10.56 -23.68
C GLY A 1118 -52.96 11.55 -24.59
N ALA A 1119 -53.01 12.86 -24.31
CA ALA A 1119 -52.30 13.86 -25.09
C ALA A 1119 -50.83 13.97 -24.64
N THR A 1120 -50.00 13.02 -25.06
CA THR A 1120 -48.57 12.95 -24.70
C THR A 1120 -47.62 13.10 -25.88
N ALA A 1121 -48.14 13.24 -27.10
CA ALA A 1121 -47.33 13.45 -28.28
C ALA A 1121 -46.71 14.86 -28.32
N VAL A 1122 -45.63 15.01 -29.11
CA VAL A 1122 -44.95 16.29 -29.38
C VAL A 1122 -45.92 17.34 -29.96
N THR A 1123 -46.93 16.89 -30.69
CA THR A 1123 -47.96 17.75 -31.28
C THR A 1123 -49.34 17.42 -30.72
N TYR A 1124 -50.20 18.43 -30.65
CA TYR A 1124 -51.60 18.29 -30.22
C TYR A 1124 -52.50 19.19 -31.06
N ASN A 1125 -53.64 18.67 -31.52
CA ASN A 1125 -54.64 19.42 -32.29
C ASN A 1125 -55.79 19.84 -31.36
N PRO A 1126 -55.88 21.10 -30.93
CA PRO A 1126 -56.93 21.55 -30.02
C PRO A 1126 -58.34 21.41 -30.62
N THR A 1127 -59.27 20.85 -29.85
CA THR A 1127 -60.68 20.70 -30.24
C THR A 1127 -61.57 21.86 -29.76
N GLN A 1128 -61.07 22.70 -28.87
CA GLN A 1128 -61.75 23.88 -28.32
C GLN A 1128 -60.77 25.02 -28.01
N SER A 1129 -61.27 26.26 -28.00
CA SER A 1129 -60.51 27.44 -27.59
C SER A 1129 -60.23 27.42 -26.08
N GLY A 1130 -59.06 27.88 -25.65
CA GLY A 1130 -58.71 27.98 -24.22
C GLY A 1130 -57.21 28.17 -24.00
N LYS A 1131 -56.78 28.12 -22.73
CA LYS A 1131 -55.35 28.23 -22.37
C LYS A 1131 -54.72 26.84 -22.36
N TYR A 1132 -53.82 26.60 -23.30
CA TYR A 1132 -53.05 25.36 -23.38
C TYR A 1132 -51.72 25.51 -22.67
N GLN A 1133 -51.30 24.47 -21.95
CA GLN A 1133 -49.96 24.32 -21.41
C GLN A 1133 -49.44 22.92 -21.76
N VAL A 1134 -48.13 22.77 -21.83
CA VAL A 1134 -47.48 21.47 -21.90
C VAL A 1134 -46.61 21.28 -20.66
N GLN A 1135 -46.85 20.17 -19.97
CA GLN A 1135 -45.96 19.61 -18.94
C GLN A 1135 -44.98 18.66 -19.63
N VAL A 1136 -43.70 18.74 -19.26
CA VAL A 1136 -42.68 17.80 -19.74
C VAL A 1136 -42.04 17.13 -18.54
N THR A 1137 -42.18 15.81 -18.45
CA THR A 1137 -41.46 14.99 -17.48
C THR A 1137 -40.08 14.63 -18.03
N LEU A 1138 -39.04 15.20 -17.41
CA LEU A 1138 -37.63 14.92 -17.71
C LEU A 1138 -37.24 13.53 -17.21
N ALA A 1139 -36.11 13.01 -17.70
CA ALA A 1139 -35.64 11.64 -17.41
C ALA A 1139 -35.43 11.35 -15.91
N ASN A 1140 -35.15 12.38 -15.11
CA ASN A 1140 -34.99 12.29 -13.66
C ASN A 1140 -36.32 12.44 -12.87
N GLY A 1141 -37.46 12.54 -13.56
CA GLY A 1141 -38.79 12.69 -12.95
C GLY A 1141 -39.24 14.13 -12.70
N CYS A 1142 -38.42 15.14 -13.02
CA CYS A 1142 -38.82 16.53 -12.90
C CYS A 1142 -39.87 16.94 -13.93
N VAL A 1143 -40.86 17.74 -13.52
CA VAL A 1143 -41.90 18.26 -14.43
C VAL A 1143 -41.66 19.74 -14.71
N ALA A 1144 -41.22 20.06 -15.92
CA ALA A 1144 -41.14 21.43 -16.42
C ALA A 1144 -42.47 21.85 -17.08
N GLN A 1145 -42.83 23.13 -17.00
CA GLN A 1145 -44.09 23.65 -17.55
C GLN A 1145 -43.86 24.81 -18.52
N SER A 1146 -44.67 24.86 -19.59
CA SER A 1146 -44.74 26.03 -20.45
C SER A 1146 -45.53 27.18 -19.82
N ASP A 1147 -45.33 28.38 -20.37
CA ASP A 1147 -46.28 29.47 -20.18
C ASP A 1147 -47.65 29.08 -20.77
N ASN A 1148 -48.71 29.78 -20.35
CA ASN A 1148 -50.04 29.63 -20.96
C ASN A 1148 -50.03 30.10 -22.42
N TYR A 1149 -50.41 29.21 -23.33
CA TYR A 1149 -50.61 29.52 -24.74
C TYR A 1149 -52.10 29.64 -25.06
N PHE A 1150 -52.55 30.80 -25.52
CA PHE A 1150 -53.96 31.02 -25.86
C PHE A 1150 -54.24 30.52 -27.27
N TYR A 1151 -55.05 29.47 -27.39
CA TYR A 1151 -55.51 28.96 -28.67
C TYR A 1151 -56.98 29.33 -28.91
N ALA A 1152 -57.30 29.88 -30.08
CA ALA A 1152 -58.66 30.17 -30.53
C ALA A 1152 -59.00 29.33 -31.76
N ARG A 1153 -60.00 28.46 -31.64
CA ARG A 1153 -60.47 27.61 -32.74
C ARG A 1153 -61.31 28.44 -33.71
N GLU A 1154 -60.94 28.47 -34.99
CA GLU A 1154 -61.74 29.12 -36.02
C GLU A 1154 -63.01 28.29 -36.34
N GLY A 1155 -64.17 28.95 -36.37
CA GLY A 1155 -65.44 28.35 -36.78
C GLY A 1155 -65.53 28.16 -38.30
N VAL A 1156 -66.40 27.24 -38.76
CA VAL A 1156 -66.59 26.95 -40.20
C VAL A 1156 -67.12 28.20 -40.92
N ALA A 1157 -66.38 28.69 -41.91
CA ALA A 1157 -66.77 29.87 -42.69
C ALA A 1157 -68.02 29.58 -43.54
N GLY A 1158 -69.09 30.35 -43.33
CA GLY A 1158 -70.28 30.34 -44.20
C GLY A 1158 -70.19 31.41 -45.28
N ASN A 1159 -70.64 31.13 -46.50
CA ASN A 1159 -70.69 32.13 -47.56
C ASN A 1159 -71.88 33.06 -47.31
N LYS A 1160 -71.65 34.39 -47.25
CA LYS A 1160 -72.70 35.40 -47.00
C LYS A 1160 -73.92 35.28 -47.93
N SER A 1161 -73.74 34.72 -49.12
CA SER A 1161 -74.80 34.50 -50.11
C SER A 1161 -75.81 33.43 -49.67
N GLU A 1162 -75.41 32.47 -48.81
CA GLU A 1162 -76.28 31.39 -48.32
C GLU A 1162 -77.50 31.92 -47.55
N ILE A 1163 -77.27 32.95 -46.73
CA ILE A 1163 -78.28 33.60 -45.88
C ILE A 1163 -78.69 34.98 -46.41
N GLY A 1164 -78.17 35.40 -47.57
CA GLY A 1164 -78.41 36.73 -48.10
C GLY A 1164 -77.98 37.85 -47.15
N LEU A 1165 -76.85 37.70 -46.45
CA LEU A 1165 -76.37 38.69 -45.50
C LEU A 1165 -76.00 39.98 -46.24
N SER A 1166 -76.62 41.07 -45.80
CA SER A 1166 -76.37 42.42 -46.28
C SER A 1166 -76.33 43.39 -45.10
N ALA A 1167 -75.40 44.34 -45.17
CA ALA A 1167 -75.29 45.43 -44.23
C ALA A 1167 -75.28 46.76 -45.00
N PHE A 1168 -76.14 47.70 -44.64
CA PHE A 1168 -76.31 48.96 -45.37
C PHE A 1168 -76.83 50.14 -44.50
N PRO A 1169 -76.55 51.40 -44.88
CA PRO A 1169 -75.63 51.79 -45.95
C PRO A 1169 -74.19 51.39 -45.62
N VAL A 1170 -73.37 51.08 -46.62
CA VAL A 1170 -71.91 50.94 -46.47
C VAL A 1170 -71.30 51.77 -47.60
N PRO A 1171 -70.67 52.93 -47.32
CA PRO A 1171 -70.26 53.44 -46.01
C PRO A 1171 -71.40 53.90 -45.07
N VAL A 1172 -71.21 53.81 -43.75
CA VAL A 1172 -72.18 54.22 -42.70
C VAL A 1172 -71.57 55.27 -41.76
N SER A 1173 -72.37 56.23 -41.29
CA SER A 1173 -71.94 57.22 -40.28
C SER A 1173 -72.62 57.12 -38.92
N THR A 1174 -73.87 56.62 -38.87
CA THR A 1174 -74.65 56.56 -37.62
C THR A 1174 -75.27 55.20 -37.37
N ASN A 1175 -76.14 54.72 -38.25
CA ASN A 1175 -76.90 53.48 -38.06
C ASN A 1175 -76.66 52.51 -39.21
N LEU A 1176 -76.08 51.34 -38.90
CA LEU A 1176 -75.85 50.25 -39.85
C LEU A 1176 -76.98 49.23 -39.73
N ASN A 1177 -77.78 49.07 -40.77
CA ASN A 1177 -78.79 48.01 -40.82
C ASN A 1177 -78.13 46.72 -41.25
N VAL A 1178 -78.43 45.63 -40.55
CA VAL A 1178 -77.96 44.28 -40.84
C VAL A 1178 -79.18 43.40 -41.08
N VAL A 1179 -79.23 42.82 -42.27
CA VAL A 1179 -80.31 41.93 -42.69
C VAL A 1179 -79.76 40.63 -43.25
N PHE A 1180 -80.41 39.53 -42.92
CA PHE A 1180 -80.18 38.22 -43.52
C PHE A 1180 -81.42 37.34 -43.30
N SER A 1181 -81.50 36.17 -43.92
CA SER A 1181 -82.56 35.20 -43.68
C SER A 1181 -81.99 33.89 -43.12
N ALA A 1182 -82.45 33.52 -41.93
CA ALA A 1182 -82.14 32.22 -41.35
C ALA A 1182 -82.92 31.13 -42.11
N ARG A 1183 -82.21 30.12 -42.62
CA ARG A 1183 -82.81 29.03 -43.42
C ARG A 1183 -83.53 27.99 -42.57
N GLU A 1184 -83.24 27.96 -41.27
CA GLU A 1184 -83.83 27.13 -40.22
C GLU A 1184 -83.71 27.88 -38.88
N ALA A 1185 -84.44 27.44 -37.85
CA ALA A 1185 -84.31 28.01 -36.52
C ALA A 1185 -82.91 27.71 -35.96
N ALA A 1186 -82.19 28.75 -35.52
CA ALA A 1186 -80.81 28.63 -35.08
C ALA A 1186 -80.45 29.67 -34.01
N THR A 1187 -79.40 29.39 -33.23
CA THR A 1187 -78.81 30.40 -32.35
C THR A 1187 -77.98 31.39 -33.17
N MET A 1188 -78.09 32.67 -32.85
CA MET A 1188 -77.41 33.75 -33.55
C MET A 1188 -76.66 34.67 -32.59
N LYS A 1189 -75.45 35.06 -32.99
CA LYS A 1189 -74.64 36.09 -32.33
C LYS A 1189 -74.02 37.01 -33.37
N LEU A 1190 -74.17 38.32 -33.17
CA LEU A 1190 -73.62 39.34 -34.06
C LEU A 1190 -72.44 40.06 -33.39
N SER A 1191 -71.40 40.36 -34.15
CA SER A 1191 -70.24 41.13 -33.68
C SER A 1191 -69.71 42.06 -34.75
N LEU A 1192 -69.26 43.25 -34.38
CA LEU A 1192 -68.55 44.18 -35.26
C LEU A 1192 -67.11 44.30 -34.78
N ILE A 1193 -66.16 43.97 -35.65
CA ILE A 1193 -64.74 43.83 -35.30
C ILE A 1193 -63.93 44.91 -36.02
N ASN A 1194 -63.07 45.62 -35.29
CA ASN A 1194 -62.19 46.65 -35.86
C ASN A 1194 -60.98 46.03 -36.59
N ALA A 1195 -60.16 46.86 -37.25
CA ALA A 1195 -58.98 46.41 -37.98
C ALA A 1195 -57.88 45.76 -37.08
N ALA A 1196 -57.92 45.98 -35.76
CA ALA A 1196 -57.01 45.37 -34.80
C ALA A 1196 -57.51 44.00 -34.28
N GLY A 1197 -58.68 43.53 -34.75
CA GLY A 1197 -59.27 42.25 -34.35
C GLY A 1197 -60.15 42.31 -33.09
N GLU A 1198 -60.38 43.50 -32.53
CA GLU A 1198 -61.21 43.67 -31.33
C GLU A 1198 -62.69 43.82 -31.68
N ALA A 1199 -63.57 43.13 -30.94
CA ALA A 1199 -65.02 43.27 -31.08
C ALA A 1199 -65.52 44.56 -30.41
N VAL A 1200 -65.76 45.60 -31.20
CA VAL A 1200 -66.25 46.91 -30.73
C VAL A 1200 -67.77 46.94 -30.49
N TYR A 1201 -68.46 45.93 -30.99
CA TYR A 1201 -69.85 45.63 -30.66
C TYR A 1201 -70.05 44.12 -30.65
N GLN A 1202 -70.82 43.61 -29.70
CA GLN A 1202 -71.21 42.21 -29.65
C GLN A 1202 -72.61 42.06 -29.05
N SER A 1203 -73.50 41.33 -29.72
CA SER A 1203 -74.81 40.99 -29.17
C SER A 1203 -74.71 39.81 -28.21
N ALA A 1204 -75.70 39.70 -27.30
CA ALA A 1204 -75.97 38.44 -26.64
C ALA A 1204 -76.32 37.36 -27.69
N GLN A 1205 -76.05 36.10 -27.36
CA GLN A 1205 -76.49 34.98 -28.19
C GLN A 1205 -77.99 34.78 -27.98
N GLN A 1206 -78.75 34.74 -29.07
CA GLN A 1206 -80.20 34.62 -29.03
C GLN A 1206 -80.67 33.56 -30.04
N SER A 1207 -81.75 32.85 -29.72
CA SER A 1207 -82.40 31.97 -30.69
C SER A 1207 -83.26 32.80 -31.63
N ILE A 1208 -83.12 32.57 -32.94
CA ILE A 1208 -83.97 33.17 -33.97
C ILE A 1208 -84.69 32.07 -34.76
N ASP A 1209 -85.95 32.30 -35.09
CA ASP A 1209 -86.74 31.37 -35.90
C ASP A 1209 -86.32 31.43 -37.38
N GLN A 1210 -86.75 30.42 -38.16
CA GLN A 1210 -86.57 30.40 -39.61
C GLN A 1210 -87.29 31.59 -40.26
N GLY A 1211 -86.58 32.42 -41.03
CA GLY A 1211 -87.15 33.59 -41.68
C GLY A 1211 -86.21 34.79 -41.75
N PRO A 1212 -86.69 35.95 -42.24
CA PRO A 1212 -85.91 37.17 -42.34
C PRO A 1212 -85.63 37.76 -40.95
N TYR A 1213 -84.37 38.12 -40.71
CA TYR A 1213 -83.87 38.81 -39.53
C TYR A 1213 -83.33 40.18 -39.94
N SER A 1214 -83.70 41.22 -39.19
CA SER A 1214 -83.23 42.59 -39.39
C SER A 1214 -82.93 43.24 -38.04
N THR A 1215 -81.81 43.95 -37.96
CA THR A 1215 -81.45 44.77 -36.79
C THR A 1215 -80.65 45.99 -37.21
N THR A 1216 -80.59 47.00 -36.34
CA THR A 1216 -79.85 48.24 -36.59
C THR A 1216 -78.80 48.43 -35.50
N LEU A 1217 -77.56 48.65 -35.93
CA LEU A 1217 -76.41 48.88 -35.06
C LEU A 1217 -76.03 50.35 -35.08
N ASN A 1218 -76.06 51.00 -33.91
CA ASN A 1218 -75.55 52.36 -33.78
C ASN A 1218 -74.02 52.32 -33.73
N VAL A 1219 -73.38 52.84 -34.78
CA VAL A 1219 -71.93 52.87 -34.95
C VAL A 1219 -71.31 54.24 -34.70
N SER A 1220 -72.09 55.23 -34.26
CA SER A 1220 -71.65 56.63 -34.07
C SER A 1220 -70.45 56.80 -33.13
N ARG A 1221 -70.31 55.88 -32.16
CA ARG A 1221 -69.22 55.86 -31.18
C ARG A 1221 -67.94 55.19 -31.66
N GLN A 1222 -67.96 54.57 -32.84
CA GLN A 1222 -66.79 53.90 -33.42
C GLN A 1222 -65.97 54.87 -34.27
N THR A 1223 -64.65 54.68 -34.32
CA THR A 1223 -63.75 55.51 -35.12
C THR A 1223 -63.92 55.22 -36.62
N PRO A 1224 -63.78 56.22 -37.52
CA PRO A 1224 -63.80 55.97 -38.97
C PRO A 1224 -62.74 54.93 -39.36
N GLY A 1225 -63.12 53.97 -40.20
CA GLY A 1225 -62.24 52.86 -40.56
C GLY A 1225 -62.95 51.66 -41.18
N VAL A 1226 -62.17 50.62 -41.47
CA VAL A 1226 -62.66 49.34 -41.97
C VAL A 1226 -62.97 48.42 -40.78
N TYR A 1227 -64.16 47.85 -40.80
CA TYR A 1227 -64.65 46.89 -39.81
C TYR A 1227 -65.12 45.62 -40.52
N VAL A 1228 -65.19 44.52 -39.76
CA VAL A 1228 -65.78 43.26 -40.20
C VAL A 1228 -66.99 42.97 -39.32
N LEU A 1229 -68.18 42.98 -39.93
CA LEU A 1229 -69.37 42.43 -39.33
C LEU A 1229 -69.29 40.91 -39.39
N LYS A 1230 -69.39 40.23 -38.25
CA LYS A 1230 -69.50 38.77 -38.16
C LYS A 1230 -70.87 38.39 -37.60
N VAL A 1231 -71.53 37.43 -38.25
CA VAL A 1231 -72.75 36.78 -37.79
C VAL A 1231 -72.44 35.30 -37.60
N LEU A 1232 -72.42 34.84 -36.36
CA LEU A 1232 -72.45 33.41 -36.04
C LEU A 1232 -73.91 32.99 -36.06
N LEU A 1233 -74.29 32.10 -36.99
CA LEU A 1233 -75.64 31.54 -37.08
C LEU A 1233 -75.52 30.00 -37.08
N GLY A 1234 -76.04 29.37 -36.03
CA GLY A 1234 -75.79 27.97 -35.72
C GLY A 1234 -74.30 27.74 -35.49
N GLN A 1235 -73.67 26.90 -36.32
CA GLN A 1235 -72.23 26.60 -36.27
C GLN A 1235 -71.41 27.31 -37.36
N LYS A 1236 -72.04 28.09 -38.24
CA LYS A 1236 -71.37 28.79 -39.35
C LYS A 1236 -71.16 30.27 -39.04
N VAL A 1237 -69.98 30.78 -39.40
CA VAL A 1237 -69.65 32.21 -39.28
C VAL A 1237 -69.71 32.88 -40.64
N TYR A 1238 -70.60 33.85 -40.79
CA TYR A 1238 -70.73 34.70 -41.97
C TYR A 1238 -70.10 36.05 -41.69
N SER A 1239 -69.42 36.64 -42.68
CA SER A 1239 -68.77 37.92 -42.50
C SER A 1239 -68.99 38.88 -43.66
N GLN A 1240 -69.05 40.18 -43.35
CA GLN A 1240 -69.15 41.26 -44.32
C GLN A 1240 -68.30 42.45 -43.90
N LYS A 1241 -67.52 42.97 -44.86
CA LYS A 1241 -66.77 44.23 -44.67
C LYS A 1241 -67.74 45.39 -44.55
N VAL A 1242 -67.54 46.22 -43.54
CA VAL A 1242 -68.27 47.46 -43.27
C VAL A 1242 -67.26 48.59 -43.22
N ILE A 1243 -67.60 49.72 -43.81
CA ILE A 1243 -66.77 50.93 -43.77
C ILE A 1243 -67.56 51.97 -42.98
N ILE A 1244 -66.98 52.43 -41.87
CA ILE A 1244 -67.55 53.51 -41.07
C ILE A 1244 -66.86 54.81 -41.48
N THR A 1245 -67.65 55.81 -41.88
CA THR A 1245 -67.20 57.15 -42.27
C THR A 1245 -67.86 58.18 -41.37
N ARG A 1246 -67.27 59.38 -41.26
CA ARG A 1246 -67.92 60.51 -40.59
C ARG A 1246 -68.09 61.66 -41.57
#